data_AF-A0A3R7E7A1-F1
#
_entry.id   AF-A0A3R7E7A1-F1
#
_cell.length_a   1.000
_cell.length_b   1.000
_cell.length_c   1.000
_cell.angle_alpha   90.00
_cell.angle_beta   90.00
_cell.angle_gamma   90.00
#
_symmetry.space_group_name_H-M   'P 1'
#
loop_
_entity.id
_entity.type
_entity.pdbx_description
1 polymer ?
#
loop_
_entity_poly.entity_id
_entity_poly.type
_entity_poly.pdbx_seq_one_letter_code
_entity_poly.pdbx_strand_id
1 'polypeptide(L)'
;MAVAIGASSHRLLVGLTPHNVCVGFLIAMYIREYDACSMSMDVHANDGINPHHALAVFLMEHTCGSRSSGPLTFAAFCAALDTIHPTWSMEFQVVMRRLSTRSVHDLAECLVTLCLPGTDDVLVASTPFGRFARMLALAIHSAFFDGLCILRDHMQSFVAPSTPSVPTTAAPSSLLDTNHSSPIDDVHFRTALQTDPTSPRLLFARYVNFQRRREFLGALDALHAYHNIALHVATDVPDMKRFGPHYASLNLAIFYWTFGHPAKATAALHEAVRVAQGARDSPLRSWLALQACGTAANAAITTPPPSSVASWEMEPKQAKLEVWVHTQVQIGLTQAAVWRRLGFRSMQRLALARVWVMLSPPHTAEHSVHDIALLVTLHADAPFNALPALMECLALCEDIGSEVLMAQAKVLLARLYVAMERAEDAVALLEEICPYVLEHGGWKLQAEVGLEMAKAYFVLQEYDKCLVVLEPSKVAAVNAEDLLLGVEVGMMIARVYHMRQDWEARDRVADECLRCVDCGEHTDPSYDVSKSTTANYLTCAEYGHCYSCESNNHCRMTQSYAEGSMWSALMVSELCWVGPLPSTNDDNAPDEPDPSMMLSKFGVRFPIGCQTKETGLFLTQKENGIMGMSQDPNTIVPFLVKSGVLRANLFSLCFADTGGTMVLGGIDPTLHIAPPMYTPLLTTSGWFTVEVLDILIGNVSLNIAPSWYNSGRGVIVDSGSTDSYFPSSVGSSFASLYRTIANGHSYREDDAVLLSPSDQRKLPNIQIVLRGTTPGSSVVLSIPPLQYYTANADGSVANNIHFTQSSGGVLGASTMANFDVIFDMDQHRVGFAPARCDDAHGHGDFAPNVSKGQWTDKSFWEVYGTLVTAVLVCSSGGLAVLLLVRVLGRRQQHWTQVALEESDES
;
A
#
# COMPACT_ATOMS: atom_id res chain seq x y z
N MET A 1 1.65 -27.17 -31.85
CA MET A 1 1.72 -25.71 -32.11
C MET A 1 0.54 -25.35 -32.99
N ALA A 2 -0.62 -25.12 -32.39
CA ALA A 2 -1.87 -24.75 -33.06
C ALA A 2 -2.86 -24.16 -32.03
N VAL A 3 -3.34 -22.95 -32.36
CA VAL A 3 -4.59 -22.26 -31.94
C VAL A 3 -4.69 -21.67 -30.53
N ALA A 4 -4.48 -20.35 -30.46
CA ALA A 4 -5.51 -19.36 -30.09
C ALA A 4 -5.02 -17.96 -30.51
N ILE A 5 -5.27 -17.59 -31.77
CA ILE A 5 -5.15 -16.21 -32.24
C ILE A 5 -6.54 -15.60 -32.08
N GLY A 6 -6.69 -14.65 -31.15
CA GLY A 6 -7.95 -13.95 -30.94
C GLY A 6 -7.81 -12.76 -29.99
N ALA A 7 -7.82 -11.56 -30.58
CA ALA A 7 -8.03 -10.26 -29.95
C ALA A 7 -6.91 -9.70 -29.04
N SER A 8 -5.74 -9.43 -29.62
CA SER A 8 -4.87 -8.34 -29.17
C SER A 8 -4.46 -7.45 -30.35
N SER A 9 -5.18 -6.35 -30.53
CA SER A 9 -4.77 -5.26 -31.42
C SER A 9 -5.38 -3.93 -30.97
N HIS A 10 -4.58 -3.17 -30.22
CA HIS A 10 -4.47 -1.72 -30.18
C HIS A 10 -5.66 -0.78 -30.51
N ARG A 11 -5.89 0.14 -29.54
CA ARG A 11 -6.15 1.60 -29.66
C ARG A 11 -7.55 2.06 -30.12
N LEU A 12 -8.20 2.88 -29.28
CA LEU A 12 -9.08 4.01 -29.67
C LEU A 12 -10.23 3.72 -30.65
N LEU A 13 -10.69 2.48 -30.78
CA LEU A 13 -11.78 2.11 -31.69
C LEU A 13 -13.08 1.93 -30.91
N VAL A 14 -14.17 2.52 -31.41
CA VAL A 14 -15.54 2.28 -30.93
C VAL A 14 -15.84 0.78 -31.06
N GLY A 15 -16.02 0.10 -29.93
CA GLY A 15 -16.35 -1.34 -29.93
C GLY A 15 -17.77 -1.59 -30.45
N LEU A 16 -18.00 -2.74 -31.08
CA LEU A 16 -19.31 -3.14 -31.57
C LEU A 16 -20.20 -3.62 -30.40
N THR A 17 -20.87 -2.67 -29.74
CA THR A 17 -21.73 -2.90 -28.55
C THR A 17 -23.15 -2.38 -28.79
N PRO A 18 -24.17 -2.87 -28.06
CA PRO A 18 -25.55 -2.37 -28.17
C PRO A 18 -25.66 -0.84 -28.03
N HIS A 19 -24.94 -0.28 -27.05
CA HIS A 19 -24.87 1.18 -26.83
C HIS A 19 -24.39 1.92 -28.07
N ASN A 20 -23.27 1.49 -28.66
CA ASN A 20 -22.68 2.19 -29.80
C ASN A 20 -23.49 2.02 -31.08
N VAL A 21 -24.22 0.91 -31.23
CA VAL A 21 -25.21 0.71 -32.30
C VAL A 21 -26.38 1.68 -32.15
N CYS A 22 -26.90 1.88 -30.93
CA CYS A 22 -27.93 2.87 -30.66
C CYS A 22 -27.46 4.30 -30.97
N VAL A 23 -26.25 4.68 -30.54
CA VAL A 23 -25.67 5.98 -30.86
C VAL A 23 -25.45 6.15 -32.38
N GLY A 24 -24.96 5.12 -33.08
CA GLY A 24 -24.80 5.13 -34.53
C GLY A 24 -26.11 5.36 -35.27
N PHE A 25 -27.18 4.66 -34.89
CA PHE A 25 -28.52 4.87 -35.44
C PHE A 25 -29.03 6.29 -35.20
N LEU A 26 -28.85 6.84 -34.00
CA LEU A 26 -29.30 8.20 -33.69
C LEU A 26 -28.51 9.27 -34.45
N ILE A 27 -27.22 9.03 -34.75
CA ILE A 27 -26.44 9.90 -35.64
C ILE A 27 -26.99 9.82 -37.08
N ALA A 28 -27.27 8.62 -37.59
CA ALA A 28 -27.87 8.46 -38.92
C ALA A 28 -29.24 9.14 -39.02
N MET A 29 -30.07 9.01 -37.98
CA MET A 29 -31.36 9.70 -37.85
C MET A 29 -31.17 11.22 -37.80
N TYR A 30 -30.25 11.73 -36.98
CA TYR A 30 -29.94 13.17 -36.90
C TYR A 30 -29.61 13.78 -38.26
N ILE A 31 -28.83 13.07 -39.09
CA ILE A 31 -28.45 13.52 -40.44
C ILE A 31 -29.66 13.50 -41.36
N ARG A 32 -30.40 12.38 -41.40
CA ARG A 32 -31.60 12.21 -42.23
C ARG A 32 -32.63 13.31 -41.99
N GLU A 33 -32.87 13.66 -40.72
CA GLU A 33 -33.82 14.70 -40.33
C GLU A 33 -33.27 16.13 -40.57
N TYR A 34 -31.93 16.32 -40.54
CA TYR A 34 -31.31 17.60 -40.88
C TYR A 34 -31.54 17.97 -42.35
N ASP A 35 -31.32 17.01 -43.25
CA ASP A 35 -31.49 17.21 -44.70
C ASP A 35 -32.97 17.39 -45.08
N ALA A 36 -33.90 16.77 -44.34
CA ALA A 36 -35.33 17.00 -44.49
C ALA A 36 -35.75 18.42 -44.06
N CYS A 37 -35.16 18.95 -42.97
CA CYS A 37 -35.44 20.30 -42.47
C CYS A 37 -34.83 21.41 -43.34
N SER A 38 -33.72 21.18 -44.06
CA SER A 38 -33.15 22.20 -44.95
C SER A 38 -34.04 22.53 -46.16
N MET A 39 -35.09 21.73 -46.41
CA MET A 39 -36.09 21.97 -47.46
C MET A 39 -37.36 22.69 -46.98
N SER A 40 -37.54 22.93 -45.67
CA SER A 40 -38.64 23.76 -45.15
C SER A 40 -38.08 24.89 -44.27
N MET A 41 -37.72 26.01 -44.90
CA MET A 41 -37.66 27.28 -44.18
C MET A 41 -39.09 27.69 -43.81
N ASP A 42 -39.48 27.48 -42.56
CA ASP A 42 -40.45 28.36 -41.90
C ASP A 42 -39.97 28.67 -40.49
N VAL A 43 -39.55 29.92 -40.34
CA VAL A 43 -39.25 30.59 -39.09
C VAL A 43 -40.60 30.97 -38.47
N HIS A 44 -40.83 30.51 -37.25
CA HIS A 44 -41.79 30.97 -36.22
C HIS A 44 -42.73 29.87 -35.70
N ALA A 45 -42.44 29.32 -34.51
CA ALA A 45 -43.43 29.11 -33.42
C ALA A 45 -42.79 28.50 -32.15
N ASN A 46 -42.97 29.20 -31.04
CA ASN A 46 -42.95 28.79 -29.62
C ASN A 46 -41.65 28.34 -28.94
N ASP A 47 -41.43 28.92 -27.76
CA ASP A 47 -40.44 28.72 -26.68
C ASP A 47 -40.10 27.26 -26.28
N GLY A 48 -39.68 26.43 -27.23
CA GLY A 48 -39.16 25.08 -27.00
C GLY A 48 -37.78 24.91 -27.65
N ILE A 49 -36.88 24.18 -26.97
CA ILE A 49 -35.58 23.79 -27.53
C ILE A 49 -35.85 22.99 -28.82
N ASN A 50 -35.24 23.39 -29.94
CA ASN A 50 -35.36 22.68 -31.21
C ASN A 50 -34.95 21.19 -30.98
N PRO A 51 -35.81 20.20 -31.28
CA PRO A 51 -35.54 18.79 -31.00
C PRO A 51 -34.28 18.28 -31.72
N HIS A 52 -33.95 18.87 -32.87
CA HIS A 52 -32.71 18.58 -33.61
C HIS A 52 -31.48 19.05 -32.84
N HIS A 53 -31.55 20.23 -32.22
CA HIS A 53 -30.49 20.75 -31.35
C HIS A 53 -30.36 19.95 -30.05
N ALA A 54 -31.47 19.56 -29.43
CA ALA A 54 -31.46 18.71 -28.24
C ALA A 54 -30.85 17.33 -28.52
N LEU A 55 -31.15 16.74 -29.69
CA LEU A 55 -30.51 15.51 -30.14
C LEU A 55 -29.02 15.69 -30.42
N ALA A 56 -28.60 16.83 -31.01
CA ALA A 56 -27.19 17.13 -31.23
C ALA A 56 -26.39 17.21 -29.92
N VAL A 57 -26.95 17.85 -28.89
CA VAL A 57 -26.33 17.94 -27.55
C VAL A 57 -26.21 16.55 -26.93
N PHE A 58 -27.29 15.77 -26.95
CA PHE A 58 -27.29 14.38 -26.46
C PHE A 58 -26.24 13.51 -27.18
N LEU A 59 -26.15 13.62 -28.50
CA LEU A 59 -25.16 12.90 -29.30
C LEU A 59 -23.74 13.38 -29.05
N MET A 60 -23.51 14.67 -28.84
CA MET A 60 -22.18 15.21 -28.52
C MET A 60 -21.65 14.66 -27.20
N GLU A 61 -22.49 14.56 -26.17
CA GLU A 61 -22.12 13.93 -24.89
C GLU A 61 -21.65 12.48 -25.07
N HIS A 62 -22.32 11.73 -25.95
CA HIS A 62 -22.10 10.28 -26.13
C HIS A 62 -21.11 9.95 -27.27
N THR A 63 -20.57 10.96 -27.98
CA THR A 63 -19.59 10.78 -29.07
C THR A 63 -18.26 11.52 -28.84
N CYS A 64 -18.25 12.63 -28.08
CA CYS A 64 -17.04 13.43 -27.82
C CYS A 64 -16.28 13.03 -26.54
N GLY A 65 -16.75 12.02 -25.80
CA GLY A 65 -16.07 11.55 -24.59
C GLY A 65 -16.03 12.58 -23.45
N SER A 66 -17.07 13.39 -23.29
CA SER A 66 -17.21 14.23 -22.10
C SER A 66 -17.48 13.34 -20.87
N ARG A 67 -16.73 13.63 -19.80
CA ARG A 67 -16.44 12.84 -18.59
C ARG A 67 -17.63 12.37 -17.71
N SER A 68 -18.88 12.39 -18.17
CA SER A 68 -20.06 12.21 -17.30
C SER A 68 -21.07 11.12 -17.71
N SER A 69 -21.07 10.58 -18.93
CA SER A 69 -22.07 9.56 -19.33
C SER A 69 -21.43 8.18 -19.59
N GLY A 70 -21.73 7.22 -18.71
CA GLY A 70 -21.47 5.81 -18.96
C GLY A 70 -22.42 5.23 -20.04
N PRO A 71 -22.25 3.96 -20.45
CA PRO A 71 -23.13 3.34 -21.44
C PRO A 71 -24.59 3.30 -20.94
N LEU A 72 -25.49 3.92 -21.70
CA LEU A 72 -26.91 3.97 -21.39
C LEU A 72 -27.61 2.61 -21.57
N THR A 73 -28.61 2.34 -20.72
CA THR A 73 -29.55 1.24 -20.89
C THR A 73 -30.56 1.54 -21.99
N PHE A 74 -31.20 0.52 -22.56
CA PHE A 74 -32.23 0.72 -23.59
C PHE A 74 -33.39 1.60 -23.09
N ALA A 75 -33.82 1.42 -21.84
CA ALA A 75 -34.84 2.24 -21.21
C ALA A 75 -34.42 3.71 -21.06
N ALA A 76 -33.14 3.97 -20.77
CA ALA A 76 -32.61 5.32 -20.68
C ALA A 76 -32.56 6.02 -22.05
N PHE A 77 -32.21 5.30 -23.13
CA PHE A 77 -32.33 5.83 -24.49
C PHE A 77 -33.77 6.19 -24.85
N CYS A 78 -34.72 5.30 -24.54
CA CYS A 78 -36.14 5.54 -24.81
C CYS A 78 -36.65 6.77 -24.03
N ALA A 79 -36.34 6.85 -22.73
CA ALA A 79 -36.74 7.99 -21.90
C ALA A 79 -36.14 9.32 -22.40
N ALA A 80 -34.86 9.33 -22.78
CA ALA A 80 -34.23 10.52 -23.35
C ALA A 80 -34.90 10.93 -24.67
N LEU A 81 -35.16 9.99 -25.56
CA LEU A 81 -35.82 10.28 -26.84
C LEU A 81 -37.29 10.67 -26.66
N ASP A 82 -38.00 10.12 -25.68
CA ASP A 82 -39.38 10.54 -25.36
C ASP A 82 -39.43 12.01 -24.93
N THR A 83 -38.39 12.50 -24.23
CA THR A 83 -38.27 13.92 -23.87
C THR A 83 -37.88 14.81 -25.04
N ILE A 84 -37.10 14.30 -26.00
CA ILE A 84 -36.64 15.07 -27.17
C ILE A 84 -37.71 15.10 -28.26
N HIS A 85 -38.18 13.94 -28.70
CA HIS A 85 -39.19 13.80 -29.74
C HIS A 85 -39.88 12.42 -29.67
N PRO A 86 -41.15 12.33 -29.23
CA PRO A 86 -41.85 11.05 -29.01
C PRO A 86 -41.93 10.14 -30.24
N THR A 87 -42.02 10.69 -31.46
CA THR A 87 -42.06 9.84 -32.66
C THR A 87 -40.69 9.24 -33.01
N TRP A 88 -39.59 9.94 -32.70
CA TRP A 88 -38.24 9.42 -32.89
C TRP A 88 -37.95 8.31 -31.88
N SER A 89 -38.44 8.45 -30.65
CA SER A 89 -38.41 7.38 -29.65
C SER A 89 -39.14 6.13 -30.13
N MET A 90 -40.35 6.29 -30.69
CA MET A 90 -41.11 5.17 -31.25
C MET A 90 -40.39 4.49 -32.42
N GLU A 91 -39.80 5.26 -33.35
CA GLU A 91 -39.01 4.71 -34.45
C GLU A 91 -37.78 3.94 -33.93
N PHE A 92 -37.03 4.55 -33.02
CA PHE A 92 -35.86 3.94 -32.36
C PHE A 92 -36.23 2.61 -31.70
N GLN A 93 -37.31 2.58 -30.92
CA GLN A 93 -37.77 1.37 -30.24
C GLN A 93 -38.12 0.24 -31.20
N VAL A 94 -38.82 0.54 -32.29
CA VAL A 94 -39.21 -0.44 -33.31
C VAL A 94 -37.98 -0.96 -34.05
N VAL A 95 -37.05 -0.10 -34.43
CA VAL A 95 -35.84 -0.48 -35.17
C VAL A 95 -34.91 -1.34 -34.31
N MET A 96 -34.64 -0.94 -33.06
CA MET A 96 -33.75 -1.70 -32.17
C MET A 96 -34.32 -3.08 -31.81
N ARG A 97 -35.64 -3.17 -31.59
CA ARG A 97 -36.33 -4.46 -31.39
C ARG A 97 -36.24 -5.36 -32.63
N ARG A 98 -36.45 -4.82 -33.82
CA ARG A 98 -36.31 -5.58 -35.08
C ARG A 98 -34.87 -6.02 -35.33
N LEU A 99 -33.89 -5.18 -35.00
CA LEU A 99 -32.48 -5.49 -35.16
C LEU A 99 -32.06 -6.65 -34.23
N SER A 100 -32.58 -6.68 -33.00
CA SER A 100 -32.31 -7.76 -32.03
C SER A 100 -32.85 -9.14 -32.46
N THR A 101 -33.89 -9.18 -33.29
CA THR A 101 -34.55 -10.44 -33.71
C THR A 101 -34.16 -10.91 -35.11
N ARG A 102 -33.27 -10.20 -35.81
CA ARG A 102 -32.81 -10.58 -37.15
C ARG A 102 -31.80 -11.72 -37.14
N SER A 103 -31.71 -12.41 -38.28
CA SER A 103 -30.68 -13.42 -38.53
C SER A 103 -29.29 -12.76 -38.56
N VAL A 104 -28.25 -13.49 -38.14
CA VAL A 104 -26.86 -12.99 -38.17
C VAL A 104 -26.40 -12.73 -39.61
N HIS A 105 -26.97 -13.45 -40.58
CA HIS A 105 -26.69 -13.28 -42.00
C HIS A 105 -27.08 -11.90 -42.52
N ASP A 106 -28.21 -11.37 -42.06
CA ASP A 106 -28.74 -10.06 -42.49
C ASP A 106 -28.32 -8.91 -41.57
N LEU A 107 -27.69 -9.21 -40.43
CA LEU A 107 -27.40 -8.25 -39.36
C LEU A 107 -26.35 -7.22 -39.78
N ALA A 108 -25.28 -7.64 -40.45
CA ALA A 108 -24.20 -6.74 -40.87
C ALA A 108 -24.68 -5.72 -41.92
N GLU A 109 -25.45 -6.16 -42.92
CA GLU A 109 -26.02 -5.28 -43.95
C GLU A 109 -27.04 -4.30 -43.37
N CYS A 110 -27.88 -4.77 -42.44
CA CYS A 110 -28.77 -3.89 -41.68
C CYS A 110 -28.03 -2.86 -40.83
N LEU A 111 -26.94 -3.24 -40.14
CA LEU A 111 -26.16 -2.31 -39.33
C LEU A 111 -25.53 -1.20 -40.16
N VAL A 112 -24.98 -1.55 -41.33
CA VAL A 112 -24.44 -0.56 -42.28
C VAL A 112 -25.55 0.39 -42.75
N THR A 113 -26.71 -0.15 -43.10
CA THR A 113 -27.83 0.64 -43.64
C THR A 113 -28.49 1.54 -42.60
N LEU A 114 -28.58 1.09 -41.34
CA LEU A 114 -29.33 1.76 -40.28
C LEU A 114 -28.47 2.68 -39.41
N CYS A 115 -27.18 2.36 -39.25
CA CYS A 115 -26.31 3.03 -38.27
C CYS A 115 -25.19 3.85 -38.90
N LEU A 116 -25.02 3.81 -40.22
CA LEU A 116 -24.03 4.59 -40.94
C LEU A 116 -24.72 5.53 -41.93
N PRO A 117 -24.26 6.78 -42.07
CA PRO A 117 -24.79 7.71 -43.06
C PRO A 117 -24.51 7.26 -44.50
N GLY A 118 -25.32 7.73 -45.45
CA GLY A 118 -25.15 7.47 -46.87
C GLY A 118 -23.85 8.08 -47.41
N THR A 119 -23.35 7.57 -48.53
CA THR A 119 -22.08 8.01 -49.13
C THR A 119 -22.07 9.46 -49.60
N ASP A 120 -23.25 10.07 -49.77
CA ASP A 120 -23.43 11.45 -50.24
C ASP A 120 -23.69 12.46 -49.11
N ASP A 121 -23.70 12.02 -47.84
CA ASP A 121 -24.15 12.84 -46.72
C ASP A 121 -23.03 13.70 -46.10
N VAL A 122 -23.44 14.89 -45.65
CA VAL A 122 -22.65 16.05 -45.17
C VAL A 122 -21.94 15.77 -43.83
N LEU A 123 -21.04 14.79 -43.76
CA LEU A 123 -20.15 14.63 -42.62
C LEU A 123 -18.70 14.78 -43.04
N VAL A 124 -18.12 15.93 -42.68
CA VAL A 124 -16.68 16.10 -42.74
C VAL A 124 -16.05 15.06 -41.82
N ALA A 125 -15.24 14.18 -42.40
CA ALA A 125 -14.53 13.08 -41.74
C ALA A 125 -13.91 13.48 -40.38
N SER A 126 -13.42 14.71 -40.24
CA SER A 126 -12.77 15.21 -39.01
C SER A 126 -13.73 15.56 -37.86
N THR A 127 -15.05 15.66 -38.11
CA THR A 127 -16.05 15.94 -37.07
C THR A 127 -16.17 14.79 -36.07
N PRO A 128 -16.63 15.04 -34.84
CA PRO A 128 -16.81 13.97 -33.85
C PRO A 128 -17.76 12.86 -34.32
N PHE A 129 -18.91 13.22 -34.90
CA PHE A 129 -19.87 12.28 -35.47
C PHE A 129 -19.28 11.51 -36.66
N GLY A 130 -18.53 12.19 -37.55
CA GLY A 130 -17.88 11.56 -38.70
C GLY A 130 -16.72 10.63 -38.31
N ARG A 131 -16.02 10.91 -37.21
CA ARG A 131 -15.04 9.99 -36.63
C ARG A 131 -15.73 8.78 -35.99
N PHE A 132 -16.79 9.00 -35.21
CA PHE A 132 -17.56 7.93 -34.58
C PHE A 132 -18.15 6.96 -35.62
N ALA A 133 -18.82 7.48 -36.66
CA ALA A 133 -19.41 6.67 -37.73
C ALA A 133 -18.36 5.82 -38.47
N ARG A 134 -17.18 6.38 -38.77
CA ARG A 134 -16.10 5.61 -39.43
C ARG A 134 -15.49 4.52 -38.55
N MET A 135 -15.37 4.78 -37.24
CA MET A 135 -14.91 3.77 -36.30
C MET A 135 -15.94 2.65 -36.13
N LEU A 136 -17.23 2.99 -36.05
CA LEU A 136 -18.32 2.02 -36.00
C LEU A 136 -18.40 1.21 -37.31
N ALA A 137 -18.24 1.85 -38.46
CA ALA A 137 -18.19 1.18 -39.76
C ALA A 137 -17.04 0.16 -39.82
N LEU A 138 -15.85 0.56 -39.38
CA LEU A 138 -14.71 -0.34 -39.30
C LEU A 138 -14.99 -1.51 -38.35
N ALA A 139 -15.64 -1.27 -37.21
CA ALA A 139 -16.03 -2.32 -36.26
C ALA A 139 -17.08 -3.30 -36.84
N ILE A 140 -18.06 -2.80 -37.60
CA ILE A 140 -19.05 -3.63 -38.29
C ILE A 140 -18.38 -4.48 -39.39
N HIS A 141 -17.52 -3.88 -40.21
CA HIS A 141 -16.84 -4.58 -41.30
C HIS A 141 -15.74 -5.55 -40.84
N SER A 142 -15.16 -5.34 -39.66
CA SER A 142 -14.16 -6.23 -39.07
C SER A 142 -14.75 -7.30 -38.14
N ALA A 143 -16.05 -7.24 -37.87
CA ALA A 143 -16.73 -8.28 -37.09
C ALA A 143 -16.89 -9.56 -37.93
N PHE A 144 -16.12 -10.58 -37.58
CA PHE A 144 -16.34 -11.95 -38.07
C PHE A 144 -17.67 -12.52 -37.52
N PHE A 145 -18.13 -13.65 -38.07
CA PHE A 145 -19.41 -14.28 -37.74
C PHE A 145 -19.66 -14.39 -36.22
N ASP A 146 -18.64 -14.76 -35.44
CA ASP A 146 -18.73 -14.88 -33.98
C ASP A 146 -18.99 -13.52 -33.29
N GLY A 147 -18.37 -12.45 -33.78
CA GLY A 147 -18.59 -11.09 -33.25
C GLY A 147 -20.02 -10.58 -33.50
N LEU A 148 -20.60 -10.93 -34.65
CA LEU A 148 -21.99 -10.62 -34.97
C LEU A 148 -22.98 -11.47 -34.17
N CYS A 149 -22.66 -12.74 -33.89
CA CYS A 149 -23.43 -13.58 -32.97
C CYS A 149 -23.47 -12.99 -31.56
N ILE A 150 -22.31 -12.60 -31.02
CA ILE A 150 -22.21 -11.98 -29.68
C ILE A 150 -23.01 -10.67 -29.63
N LEU A 151 -22.91 -9.82 -30.65
CA LEU A 151 -23.68 -8.58 -30.71
C LEU A 151 -25.19 -8.85 -30.70
N ARG A 152 -25.66 -9.83 -31.50
CA ARG A 152 -27.09 -10.18 -31.56
C ARG A 152 -27.61 -10.60 -30.19
N ASP A 153 -26.88 -11.49 -29.50
CA ASP A 153 -27.29 -12.03 -28.21
C ASP A 153 -27.30 -10.91 -27.14
N HIS A 154 -26.30 -10.03 -27.17
CA HIS A 154 -26.28 -8.83 -26.32
C HIS A 154 -27.43 -7.87 -26.64
N MET A 155 -27.74 -7.61 -27.91
CA MET A 155 -28.88 -6.77 -28.32
C MET A 155 -30.23 -7.34 -27.86
N GLN A 156 -30.40 -8.67 -27.86
CA GLN A 156 -31.62 -9.31 -27.36
C GLN A 156 -31.80 -9.12 -25.86
N SER A 157 -30.72 -9.30 -25.09
CA SER A 157 -30.73 -9.04 -23.64
C SER A 157 -30.94 -7.55 -23.32
N PHE A 158 -30.37 -6.66 -24.14
CA PHE A 158 -30.41 -5.21 -23.94
C PHE A 158 -31.81 -4.61 -24.14
N VAL A 159 -32.59 -5.16 -25.08
CA VAL A 159 -33.92 -4.65 -25.46
C VAL A 159 -35.07 -5.33 -24.71
N ALA A 160 -34.79 -6.41 -23.96
CA ALA A 160 -35.78 -7.13 -23.17
C ALA A 160 -36.32 -6.29 -21.99
N PRO A 161 -37.61 -6.40 -21.63
CA PRO A 161 -38.17 -5.69 -20.47
C PRO A 161 -37.56 -6.22 -19.16
N SER A 162 -36.87 -5.36 -18.42
CA SER A 162 -36.10 -5.70 -17.21
C SER A 162 -36.98 -5.99 -15.98
N THR A 163 -36.73 -7.12 -15.31
CA THR A 163 -36.96 -7.27 -13.86
C THR A 163 -35.76 -6.66 -13.12
N PRO A 164 -35.95 -6.05 -11.93
CA PRO A 164 -34.88 -5.30 -11.28
C PRO A 164 -33.93 -6.27 -10.57
N SER A 165 -32.63 -6.19 -10.90
CA SER A 165 -31.56 -6.75 -10.08
C SER A 165 -30.43 -5.73 -9.92
N VAL A 166 -30.08 -5.55 -8.64
CA VAL A 166 -28.81 -5.20 -7.99
C VAL A 166 -27.88 -4.16 -8.67
N PRO A 167 -27.41 -3.13 -7.94
CA PRO A 167 -26.52 -2.10 -8.49
C PRO A 167 -25.17 -2.69 -8.93
N THR A 168 -24.85 -2.47 -10.20
CA THR A 168 -23.59 -2.84 -10.84
C THR A 168 -22.43 -2.01 -10.28
N THR A 169 -21.38 -2.70 -9.81
CA THR A 169 -20.08 -2.14 -9.47
C THR A 169 -19.48 -1.33 -10.63
N ALA A 170 -18.94 -0.16 -10.31
CA ALA A 170 -18.38 0.79 -11.27
C ALA A 170 -17.26 0.21 -12.15
N ALA A 171 -17.18 0.67 -13.40
CA ALA A 171 -16.22 0.24 -14.40
C ALA A 171 -14.76 0.60 -14.02
N PRO A 172 -13.77 -0.23 -14.38
CA PRO A 172 -12.35 -0.05 -14.03
C PRO A 172 -11.67 1.20 -14.65
N SER A 173 -12.37 1.99 -15.47
CA SER A 173 -11.86 3.22 -16.07
C SER A 173 -11.91 4.45 -15.14
N SER A 174 -12.56 4.37 -13.97
CA SER A 174 -12.69 5.53 -13.06
C SER A 174 -11.60 5.65 -11.99
N LEU A 175 -10.69 4.66 -11.86
CA LEU A 175 -9.74 4.59 -10.73
C LEU A 175 -8.60 5.62 -10.76
N LEU A 176 -8.43 6.38 -11.85
CA LEU A 176 -7.37 7.40 -11.98
C LEU A 176 -7.86 8.86 -11.95
N ASP A 177 -9.16 9.10 -12.19
CA ASP A 177 -9.68 10.45 -12.45
C ASP A 177 -10.48 11.05 -11.28
N THR A 178 -10.61 10.33 -10.16
CA THR A 178 -11.26 10.83 -8.96
C THR A 178 -10.22 11.35 -7.96
N ASN A 179 -10.45 12.59 -7.53
CA ASN A 179 -9.77 13.26 -6.43
C ASN A 179 -10.14 12.58 -5.10
N HIS A 180 -9.83 11.29 -4.96
CA HIS A 180 -10.01 10.59 -3.69
C HIS A 180 -8.92 11.06 -2.73
N SER A 181 -9.35 11.72 -1.66
CA SER A 181 -8.59 11.96 -0.44
C SER A 181 -8.19 10.66 0.28
N SER A 182 -8.72 9.51 -0.13
CA SER A 182 -8.48 8.20 0.47
C SER A 182 -7.89 7.21 -0.55
N PRO A 183 -6.89 6.40 -0.17
CA PRO A 183 -6.37 5.34 -1.02
C PRO A 183 -7.44 4.30 -1.37
N ILE A 184 -7.42 3.77 -2.60
CA ILE A 184 -8.33 2.71 -3.02
C ILE A 184 -7.74 1.36 -2.62
N ASP A 185 -8.58 0.42 -2.19
CA ASP A 185 -8.13 -0.93 -1.84
C ASP A 185 -7.57 -1.68 -3.06
N ASP A 186 -6.41 -2.32 -2.93
CA ASP A 186 -5.67 -2.99 -4.01
C ASP A 186 -6.47 -4.14 -4.64
N VAL A 187 -7.44 -4.68 -3.89
CA VAL A 187 -8.40 -5.69 -4.38
C VAL A 187 -9.07 -5.24 -5.67
N HIS A 188 -9.45 -3.97 -5.80
CA HIS A 188 -10.10 -3.44 -7.00
C HIS A 188 -9.17 -3.44 -8.22
N PHE A 189 -7.88 -3.14 -8.01
CA PHE A 189 -6.88 -3.21 -9.08
C PHE A 189 -6.54 -4.65 -9.44
N ARG A 190 -6.49 -5.59 -8.49
CA ARG A 190 -6.26 -7.01 -8.77
C ARG A 190 -7.41 -7.62 -9.57
N THR A 191 -8.66 -7.34 -9.22
CA THR A 191 -9.84 -7.80 -9.97
C THR A 191 -9.87 -7.21 -11.39
N ALA A 192 -9.50 -5.94 -11.55
CA ALA A 192 -9.37 -5.33 -12.87
C ALA A 192 -8.19 -5.92 -13.68
N LEU A 193 -7.06 -6.24 -13.04
CA LEU A 193 -5.91 -6.89 -13.69
C LEU A 193 -6.14 -8.38 -13.97
N GLN A 194 -7.07 -9.06 -13.30
CA GLN A 194 -7.49 -10.41 -13.68
C GLN A 194 -8.26 -10.43 -15.00
N THR A 195 -8.97 -9.34 -15.32
CA THR A 195 -9.74 -9.20 -16.56
C THR A 195 -8.90 -8.61 -17.70
N ASP A 196 -7.95 -7.71 -17.41
CA ASP A 196 -6.95 -7.20 -18.38
C ASP A 196 -5.53 -7.20 -17.77
N PRO A 197 -4.83 -8.36 -17.76
CA PRO A 197 -3.52 -8.51 -17.12
C PRO A 197 -2.40 -7.71 -17.79
N THR A 198 -2.60 -7.34 -19.06
CA THR A 198 -1.62 -6.65 -19.88
C THR A 198 -1.82 -5.15 -19.91
N SER A 199 -2.76 -4.61 -19.13
CA SER A 199 -3.10 -3.19 -19.17
C SER A 199 -2.01 -2.30 -18.55
N PRO A 200 -1.26 -1.50 -19.33
CA PRO A 200 -0.25 -0.62 -18.76
C PRO A 200 -0.89 0.48 -17.90
N ARG A 201 -2.14 0.86 -18.21
CA ARG A 201 -2.90 1.86 -17.45
C ARG A 201 -3.27 1.37 -16.06
N LEU A 202 -3.77 0.14 -15.92
CA LEU A 202 -4.14 -0.41 -14.62
C LEU A 202 -2.90 -0.68 -13.75
N LEU A 203 -1.81 -1.14 -14.34
CA LEU A 203 -0.54 -1.33 -13.62
C LEU A 203 0.05 -0.01 -13.14
N PHE A 204 0.01 1.05 -13.97
CA PHE A 204 0.46 2.37 -13.57
C PHE A 204 -0.47 3.01 -12.53
N ALA A 205 -1.78 2.79 -12.62
CA ALA A 205 -2.74 3.23 -11.61
C ALA A 205 -2.51 2.56 -10.25
N ARG A 206 -2.26 1.25 -10.27
CA ARG A 206 -1.89 0.47 -9.09
C ARG A 206 -0.59 0.97 -8.44
N TYR A 207 0.40 1.33 -9.25
CA TYR A 207 1.63 2.00 -8.79
C TYR A 207 1.32 3.33 -8.07
N VAL A 208 0.55 4.23 -8.70
CA VAL A 208 0.20 5.53 -8.11
C VAL A 208 -0.59 5.35 -6.81
N ASN A 209 -1.47 4.35 -6.74
CA ASN A 209 -2.22 4.03 -5.52
C ASN A 209 -1.30 3.59 -4.37
N PHE A 210 -0.35 2.68 -4.61
CA PHE A 210 0.65 2.29 -3.62
C PHE A 210 1.57 3.45 -3.22
N GLN A 211 1.91 4.32 -4.17
CA GLN A 211 2.70 5.52 -3.90
C GLN A 211 1.96 6.48 -2.95
N ARG A 212 0.65 6.67 -3.11
CA ARG A 212 -0.19 7.47 -2.19
C ARG A 212 -0.28 6.85 -0.79
N ARG A 213 -0.29 5.52 -0.70
CA ARG A 213 -0.29 4.75 0.58
C ARG A 213 1.07 4.74 1.27
N ARG A 214 2.12 5.32 0.67
CA ARG A 214 3.51 5.21 1.12
C ARG A 214 3.97 3.74 1.25
N GLU A 215 3.43 2.84 0.44
CA GLU A 215 3.78 1.43 0.44
C GLU A 215 4.92 1.17 -0.57
N PHE A 216 6.16 1.15 -0.06
CA PHE A 216 7.36 1.13 -0.89
C PHE A 216 7.47 -0.10 -1.79
N LEU A 217 7.28 -1.31 -1.23
CA LEU A 217 7.44 -2.57 -1.98
C LEU A 217 6.33 -2.77 -3.02
N GLY A 218 5.07 -2.54 -2.64
CA GLY A 218 3.93 -2.62 -3.56
C GLY A 218 4.03 -1.65 -4.73
N ALA A 219 4.48 -0.41 -4.47
CA ALA A 219 4.72 0.58 -5.51
C ALA A 219 5.88 0.17 -6.42
N LEU A 220 7.00 -0.30 -5.87
CA LEU A 220 8.14 -0.76 -6.67
C LEU A 220 7.77 -1.94 -7.59
N ASP A 221 7.04 -2.92 -7.07
CA ASP A 221 6.60 -4.09 -7.82
C ASP A 221 5.59 -3.73 -8.93
N ALA A 222 4.61 -2.88 -8.62
CA ALA A 222 3.66 -2.38 -9.61
C ALA A 222 4.36 -1.56 -10.72
N LEU A 223 5.37 -0.76 -10.36
CA LEU A 223 6.17 0.02 -11.31
C LEU A 223 7.03 -0.87 -12.21
N HIS A 224 7.64 -1.92 -11.67
CA HIS A 224 8.38 -2.91 -12.46
C HIS A 224 7.44 -3.70 -13.38
N ALA A 225 6.28 -4.14 -12.90
CA ALA A 225 5.27 -4.83 -13.69
C ALA A 225 4.79 -3.96 -14.87
N TYR A 226 4.51 -2.67 -14.61
CA TYR A 226 4.18 -1.71 -15.66
C TYR A 226 5.26 -1.62 -16.73
N HIS A 227 6.53 -1.43 -16.35
CA HIS A 227 7.61 -1.26 -17.32
C HIS A 227 7.94 -2.55 -18.08
N ASN A 228 7.82 -3.73 -17.44
CA ASN A 228 8.00 -5.02 -18.11
C ASN A 228 7.00 -5.18 -19.27
N ILE A 229 5.75 -4.80 -19.06
CA ILE A 229 4.72 -4.86 -20.11
C ILE A 229 4.87 -3.70 -21.09
N ALA A 230 5.10 -2.47 -20.63
CA ALA A 230 5.20 -1.30 -21.48
C ALA A 230 6.41 -1.36 -22.45
N LEU A 231 7.53 -1.94 -22.02
CA LEU A 231 8.69 -2.19 -22.89
C LEU A 231 8.44 -3.28 -23.92
N HIS A 232 7.65 -4.30 -23.58
CA HIS A 232 7.24 -5.37 -24.51
C HIS A 232 6.26 -4.85 -25.57
N VAL A 233 5.34 -3.97 -25.17
CA VAL A 233 4.38 -3.33 -26.10
C VAL A 233 5.07 -2.32 -27.03
N ALA A 234 6.16 -1.69 -26.59
CA ALA A 234 6.92 -0.72 -27.39
C ALA A 234 7.74 -1.36 -28.53
N THR A 235 8.11 -2.64 -28.43
CA THR A 235 8.87 -3.35 -29.46
C THR A 235 8.03 -3.78 -30.67
N ASP A 236 6.71 -3.94 -30.51
CA ASP A 236 5.81 -4.47 -31.56
C ASP A 236 5.14 -3.39 -32.44
N VAL A 237 5.20 -2.11 -32.06
CA VAL A 237 4.57 -1.00 -32.79
C VAL A 237 5.64 -0.09 -33.44
N PRO A 238 5.72 0.00 -34.78
CA PRO A 238 6.76 0.76 -35.48
C PRO A 238 6.88 2.25 -35.08
N ASP A 239 5.76 2.88 -34.72
CA ASP A 239 5.68 4.30 -34.28
C ASP A 239 5.97 4.50 -32.78
N MET A 240 6.04 3.43 -31.99
CA MET A 240 6.25 3.48 -30.53
C MET A 240 7.69 3.16 -30.11
N LYS A 241 8.61 3.06 -31.08
CA LYS A 241 10.07 2.90 -30.92
C LYS A 241 10.77 3.96 -30.02
N ARG A 242 10.03 4.95 -29.53
CA ARG A 242 10.50 5.97 -28.57
C ARG A 242 10.41 5.53 -27.10
N PHE A 243 9.56 4.56 -26.74
CA PHE A 243 9.42 4.14 -25.34
C PHE A 243 10.49 3.09 -25.00
N GLY A 244 11.64 3.52 -24.47
CA GLY A 244 12.77 2.66 -24.15
C GLY A 244 13.07 2.50 -22.64
N PRO A 245 14.07 1.68 -22.28
CA PRO A 245 14.44 1.39 -20.89
C PRO A 245 14.85 2.62 -20.06
N HIS A 246 15.16 3.73 -20.73
CA HIS A 246 15.44 5.02 -20.10
C HIS A 246 14.23 5.61 -19.36
N TYR A 247 12.99 5.38 -19.83
CA TYR A 247 11.77 5.82 -19.11
C TYR A 247 11.54 5.00 -17.83
N ALA A 248 11.91 3.72 -17.85
CA ALA A 248 11.87 2.88 -16.65
C ALA A 248 12.86 3.37 -15.58
N SER A 249 14.09 3.69 -15.99
CA SER A 249 15.12 4.22 -15.09
C SER A 249 14.74 5.61 -14.54
N LEU A 250 14.11 6.45 -15.35
CA LEU A 250 13.62 7.76 -14.93
C LEU A 250 12.47 7.67 -13.93
N ASN A 251 11.46 6.84 -14.21
CA ASN A 251 10.35 6.62 -13.29
C ASN A 251 10.82 5.99 -11.97
N LEU A 252 11.85 5.15 -12.02
CA LEU A 252 12.50 4.59 -10.83
C LEU A 252 13.26 5.66 -10.03
N ALA A 253 13.90 6.64 -10.70
CA ALA A 253 14.52 7.78 -10.04
C ALA A 253 13.48 8.66 -9.32
N ILE A 254 12.35 8.95 -9.99
CA ILE A 254 11.22 9.67 -9.40
C ILE A 254 10.66 8.90 -8.20
N PHE A 255 10.50 7.58 -8.33
CA PHE A 255 10.06 6.70 -7.23
C PHE A 255 11.00 6.76 -6.03
N TYR A 256 12.31 6.60 -6.21
CA TYR A 256 13.25 6.68 -5.09
C TYR A 256 13.28 8.07 -4.45
N TRP A 257 13.07 9.14 -5.23
CA TRP A 257 12.98 10.49 -4.72
C TRP A 257 11.74 10.70 -3.85
N THR A 258 10.58 10.24 -4.33
CA THR A 258 9.29 10.41 -3.61
C THR A 258 9.22 9.62 -2.30
N PHE A 259 10.00 8.54 -2.19
CA PHE A 259 10.15 7.74 -0.97
C PHE A 259 11.37 8.13 -0.09
N GLY A 260 12.04 9.25 -0.37
CA GLY A 260 13.10 9.76 0.51
C GLY A 260 14.44 9.00 0.42
N HIS A 261 14.75 8.40 -0.73
CA HIS A 261 16.01 7.71 -0.99
C HIS A 261 16.88 8.45 -2.04
N PRO A 262 17.43 9.64 -1.70
CA PRO A 262 18.10 10.51 -2.67
C PRO A 262 19.32 9.85 -3.32
N ALA A 263 20.11 9.07 -2.58
CA ALA A 263 21.26 8.35 -3.15
C ALA A 263 20.86 7.32 -4.23
N LYS A 264 19.74 6.62 -4.03
CA LYS A 264 19.20 5.66 -5.03
C LYS A 264 18.55 6.40 -6.20
N ALA A 265 17.88 7.52 -5.93
CA ALA A 265 17.29 8.38 -6.96
C ALA A 265 18.36 8.95 -7.90
N THR A 266 19.46 9.46 -7.35
CA THR A 266 20.60 9.96 -8.14
C THR A 266 21.26 8.85 -8.95
N ALA A 267 21.42 7.65 -8.37
CA ALA A 267 21.96 6.50 -9.09
C ALA A 267 21.06 6.04 -10.26
N ALA A 268 19.74 5.96 -10.04
CA ALA A 268 18.76 5.64 -11.07
C ALA A 268 18.66 6.73 -12.15
N LEU A 269 18.81 8.00 -11.77
CA LEU A 269 18.84 9.13 -12.70
C LEU A 269 20.10 9.12 -13.58
N HIS A 270 21.26 8.83 -12.99
CA HIS A 270 22.51 8.64 -13.75
C HIS A 270 22.38 7.51 -14.77
N GLU A 271 21.71 6.41 -14.40
CA GLU A 271 21.44 5.31 -15.31
C GLU A 271 20.44 5.71 -16.41
N ALA A 272 19.38 6.46 -16.07
CA ALA A 272 18.43 6.99 -17.05
C ALA A 272 19.12 7.87 -18.11
N VAL A 273 20.05 8.74 -17.67
CA VAL A 273 20.87 9.58 -18.56
C VAL A 273 21.80 8.73 -19.43
N ARG A 274 22.48 7.73 -18.85
CA ARG A 274 23.39 6.83 -19.58
C ARG A 274 22.64 6.03 -20.67
N VAL A 275 21.47 5.49 -20.35
CA VAL A 275 20.63 4.71 -21.29
C VAL A 275 20.03 5.62 -22.38
N ALA A 276 19.62 6.84 -22.02
CA ALA A 276 19.12 7.83 -22.99
C ALA A 276 20.20 8.31 -23.97
N GLN A 277 21.45 8.45 -23.52
CA GLN A 277 22.60 8.79 -24.38
C GLN A 277 22.90 7.71 -25.43
N GLY A 278 22.68 6.43 -25.10
CA GLY A 278 22.88 5.30 -26.01
C GLY A 278 21.79 5.10 -27.07
N ALA A 279 20.54 5.51 -26.79
CA ALA A 279 19.35 5.15 -27.59
C ALA A 279 19.12 5.98 -28.87
N ARG A 280 20.02 6.91 -29.22
CA ARG A 280 19.90 7.84 -30.37
C ARG A 280 18.58 8.65 -30.49
N ASP A 281 17.73 8.69 -29.48
CA ASP A 281 16.45 9.41 -29.55
C ASP A 281 16.62 10.93 -29.33
N SER A 282 16.08 11.76 -30.22
CA SER A 282 16.30 13.21 -30.27
C SER A 282 15.37 14.02 -29.32
N PRO A 283 14.07 13.70 -29.17
CA PRO A 283 13.15 14.48 -28.33
C PRO A 283 13.41 14.32 -26.83
N LEU A 284 13.77 13.12 -26.37
CA LEU A 284 14.13 12.88 -24.97
C LEU A 284 15.53 13.42 -24.65
N ARG A 285 16.45 13.48 -25.62
CA ARG A 285 17.69 14.24 -25.46
C ARG A 285 17.41 15.72 -25.31
N SER A 286 16.47 16.28 -26.06
CA SER A 286 16.04 17.67 -25.88
C SER A 286 15.26 17.89 -24.58
N TRP A 287 14.44 16.94 -24.11
CA TRP A 287 13.65 17.05 -22.87
C TRP A 287 14.50 16.79 -21.60
N LEU A 288 15.39 15.79 -21.61
CA LEU A 288 16.41 15.59 -20.58
C LEU A 288 17.50 16.66 -20.64
N ALA A 289 17.80 17.23 -21.81
CA ALA A 289 18.60 18.45 -21.92
C ALA A 289 17.81 19.71 -21.56
N LEU A 290 16.47 19.72 -21.55
CA LEU A 290 15.62 20.80 -21.02
C LEU A 290 15.37 20.68 -19.51
N GLN A 291 15.50 19.48 -18.93
CA GLN A 291 15.55 19.25 -17.49
C GLN A 291 16.99 19.39 -16.94
N ALA A 292 18.00 19.01 -17.71
CA ALA A 292 19.39 19.38 -17.49
C ALA A 292 19.65 20.88 -17.79
N CYS A 293 18.90 21.48 -18.73
CA CYS A 293 18.73 22.93 -18.85
C CYS A 293 17.63 23.47 -17.95
N GLY A 294 16.96 22.66 -17.12
CA GLY A 294 16.16 23.13 -15.99
C GLY A 294 17.07 23.33 -14.77
N THR A 295 18.13 22.52 -14.71
CA THR A 295 19.32 22.76 -13.89
C THR A 295 20.34 23.70 -14.57
N ALA A 296 20.11 24.10 -15.84
CA ALA A 296 20.78 25.21 -16.52
C ALA A 296 19.82 26.35 -16.95
N ALA A 297 18.59 26.40 -16.39
CA ALA A 297 17.58 27.44 -16.65
C ALA A 297 17.83 28.61 -15.69
N ASN A 298 19.10 28.96 -15.56
CA ASN A 298 19.56 30.24 -15.01
C ASN A 298 20.30 31.04 -16.07
N ALA A 299 19.98 30.81 -17.35
CA ALA A 299 20.25 31.75 -18.44
C ALA A 299 18.93 32.35 -18.96
N ALA A 300 18.40 33.29 -18.17
CA ALA A 300 17.44 34.35 -18.46
C ALA A 300 16.19 34.02 -19.30
N ILE A 301 15.02 34.13 -18.66
CA ILE A 301 13.84 34.70 -19.33
C ILE A 301 13.86 36.20 -19.06
N THR A 302 13.98 37.01 -20.11
CA THR A 302 13.25 38.27 -20.17
C THR A 302 12.48 38.29 -21.49
N THR A 303 11.16 38.13 -21.39
CA THR A 303 10.18 38.45 -22.44
C THR A 303 10.04 39.98 -22.55
N PRO A 304 9.40 40.56 -23.59
CA PRO A 304 8.62 39.94 -24.68
C PRO A 304 9.06 40.38 -26.10
N PRO A 305 8.62 39.75 -27.21
CA PRO A 305 8.90 40.29 -28.53
C PRO A 305 8.04 41.55 -28.77
N PRO A 306 8.58 42.57 -29.46
CA PRO A 306 7.82 43.08 -30.59
C PRO A 306 8.69 43.18 -31.85
N SER A 307 8.23 42.49 -32.89
CA SER A 307 8.54 42.66 -34.33
C SER A 307 9.99 42.97 -34.75
N SER A 308 10.58 41.99 -35.44
CA SER A 308 11.73 42.10 -36.38
C SER A 308 13.16 42.05 -35.80
N VAL A 309 14.03 41.46 -36.63
CA VAL A 309 15.40 40.97 -36.37
C VAL A 309 16.42 42.12 -36.33
N ALA A 310 17.33 42.14 -35.34
CA ALA A 310 18.80 42.20 -35.50
C ALA A 310 19.57 42.74 -34.27
N SER A 311 20.72 42.09 -34.02
CA SER A 311 22.04 42.59 -33.57
C SER A 311 22.46 42.82 -32.09
N TRP A 312 23.44 41.99 -31.64
CA TRP A 312 24.72 42.17 -30.87
C TRP A 312 24.75 43.11 -29.62
N GLU A 313 25.48 42.96 -28.48
CA GLU A 313 26.73 42.26 -28.07
C GLU A 313 27.02 42.40 -26.52
N MET A 314 27.96 41.58 -25.96
CA MET A 314 28.76 41.63 -24.68
C MET A 314 28.13 41.39 -23.26
N GLU A 315 28.73 40.77 -22.20
CA GLU A 315 30.13 40.67 -21.67
C GLU A 315 30.48 39.38 -20.81
N PRO A 316 31.79 39.04 -20.60
CA PRO A 316 32.34 37.79 -19.99
C PRO A 316 32.46 37.74 -18.44
N LYS A 317 31.49 38.25 -17.67
CA LYS A 317 31.57 38.33 -16.18
C LYS A 317 31.07 37.08 -15.42
N GLN A 318 30.12 36.32 -15.95
CA GLN A 318 29.49 35.19 -15.25
C GLN A 318 30.37 33.93 -15.13
N ALA A 319 31.24 33.66 -16.11
CA ALA A 319 32.21 32.56 -16.02
C ALA A 319 33.24 32.77 -14.88
N LYS A 320 33.44 34.02 -14.43
CA LYS A 320 34.25 34.31 -13.23
C LYS A 320 33.48 34.04 -11.93
N LEU A 321 32.15 34.10 -11.94
CA LEU A 321 31.33 33.90 -10.74
C LEU A 321 31.26 32.42 -10.36
N GLU A 322 31.09 31.52 -11.33
CA GLU A 322 31.11 30.06 -11.06
C GLU A 322 32.50 29.58 -10.62
N VAL A 323 33.57 30.06 -11.26
CA VAL A 323 34.95 29.80 -10.82
C VAL A 323 35.20 30.41 -9.45
N TRP A 324 34.64 31.58 -9.14
CA TRP A 324 34.73 32.21 -7.82
C TRP A 324 33.98 31.42 -6.75
N VAL A 325 32.74 31.00 -6.98
CA VAL A 325 31.93 30.18 -6.04
C VAL A 325 32.61 28.84 -5.77
N HIS A 326 33.09 28.15 -6.81
CA HIS A 326 33.84 26.91 -6.64
C HIS A 326 35.13 27.12 -5.83
N THR A 327 35.83 28.24 -6.06
CA THR A 327 37.03 28.62 -5.30
C THR A 327 36.69 28.97 -3.84
N GLN A 328 35.58 29.68 -3.57
CA GLN A 328 35.15 30.04 -2.22
C GLN A 328 34.68 28.82 -1.40
N VAL A 329 33.97 27.88 -2.04
CA VAL A 329 33.58 26.61 -1.41
C VAL A 329 34.81 25.77 -1.03
N GLN A 330 35.79 25.68 -1.93
CA GLN A 330 37.05 25.00 -1.64
C GLN A 330 37.85 25.69 -0.52
N ILE A 331 37.91 27.02 -0.49
CA ILE A 331 38.53 27.81 0.59
C ILE A 331 37.80 27.58 1.93
N GLY A 332 36.47 27.59 1.94
CA GLY A 332 35.66 27.37 3.15
C GLY A 332 35.83 25.97 3.73
N LEU A 333 35.88 24.95 2.87
CA LEU A 333 36.13 23.55 3.28
C LEU A 333 37.56 23.35 3.79
N THR A 334 38.56 23.97 3.16
CA THR A 334 39.95 23.91 3.65
C THR A 334 40.14 24.69 4.95
N GLN A 335 39.52 25.87 5.12
CA GLN A 335 39.52 26.58 6.40
C GLN A 335 38.86 25.75 7.50
N ALA A 336 37.71 25.12 7.24
CA ALA A 336 37.06 24.24 8.21
C ALA A 336 37.97 23.06 8.61
N ALA A 337 38.68 22.46 7.66
CA ALA A 337 39.62 21.38 7.92
C ALA A 337 40.86 21.85 8.74
N VAL A 338 41.35 23.07 8.49
CA VAL A 338 42.45 23.68 9.25
C VAL A 338 42.02 24.03 10.67
N TRP A 339 40.86 24.67 10.87
CA TRP A 339 40.31 24.99 12.19
C TRP A 339 40.02 23.73 13.02
N ARG A 340 39.59 22.64 12.37
CA ARG A 340 39.44 21.33 13.00
C ARG A 340 40.78 20.78 13.52
N ARG A 341 41.85 20.90 12.73
CA ARG A 341 43.19 20.43 13.11
C ARG A 341 43.83 21.29 14.21
N LEU A 342 43.50 22.57 14.26
CA LEU A 342 43.95 23.50 15.31
C LEU A 342 43.07 23.49 16.58
N GLY A 343 41.97 22.71 16.60
CA GLY A 343 41.11 22.53 17.78
C GLY A 343 40.00 23.57 17.96
N PHE A 344 39.87 24.56 17.08
CA PHE A 344 38.87 25.63 17.17
C PHE A 344 37.53 25.21 16.53
N ARG A 345 36.70 24.48 17.30
CA ARG A 345 35.47 23.84 16.79
C ARG A 345 34.32 24.79 16.42
N SER A 346 34.22 25.95 17.05
CA SER A 346 33.21 26.98 16.72
C SER A 346 33.48 27.62 15.35
N MET A 347 34.74 27.94 15.06
CA MET A 347 35.17 28.47 13.75
C MET A 347 35.03 27.43 12.63
N GLN A 348 35.26 26.15 12.95
CA GLN A 348 34.98 25.04 12.03
C GLN A 348 33.49 24.97 11.65
N ARG A 349 32.58 25.04 12.63
CA ARG A 349 31.13 24.99 12.36
C ARG A 349 30.67 26.20 11.53
N LEU A 350 31.20 27.39 11.83
CA LEU A 350 30.90 28.61 11.08
C LEU A 350 31.37 28.54 9.61
N ALA A 351 32.55 27.97 9.36
CA ALA A 351 33.07 27.75 8.01
C ALA A 351 32.25 26.71 7.24
N LEU A 352 31.76 25.65 7.90
CA LEU A 352 30.89 24.63 7.28
C LEU A 352 29.48 25.15 7.01
N ALA A 353 28.91 25.99 7.87
CA ALA A 353 27.61 26.62 7.65
C ALA A 353 27.63 27.58 6.44
N ARG A 354 28.71 28.34 6.28
CA ARG A 354 28.91 29.20 5.08
C ARG A 354 29.02 28.40 3.79
N VAL A 355 29.68 27.24 3.84
CA VAL A 355 29.75 26.31 2.69
C VAL A 355 28.38 25.71 2.40
N TRP A 356 27.59 25.38 3.42
CA TRP A 356 26.25 24.82 3.27
C TRP A 356 25.28 25.79 2.60
N VAL A 357 25.26 27.06 3.02
CA VAL A 357 24.45 28.12 2.40
C VAL A 357 24.81 28.35 0.92
N MET A 358 26.08 28.18 0.55
CA MET A 358 26.53 28.29 -0.86
C MET A 358 26.21 27.06 -1.71
N LEU A 359 25.80 25.93 -1.11
CA LEU A 359 25.51 24.66 -1.78
C LEU A 359 24.00 24.37 -1.95
N SER A 360 23.11 25.15 -1.32
CA SER A 360 21.67 25.07 -1.54
C SER A 360 21.26 25.79 -2.85
N PRO A 361 20.44 25.18 -3.72
CA PRO A 361 20.04 25.80 -5.00
C PRO A 361 19.07 26.98 -4.77
N PRO A 362 19.16 28.09 -5.53
CA PRO A 362 18.40 29.30 -5.23
C PRO A 362 17.08 29.35 -6.01
N HIS A 363 16.10 28.46 -5.80
CA HIS A 363 14.88 28.49 -6.62
C HIS A 363 13.59 28.04 -5.89
N THR A 364 13.16 28.78 -4.85
CA THR A 364 11.76 29.20 -4.55
C THR A 364 11.74 29.92 -3.19
N ALA A 365 10.79 30.85 -2.98
CA ALA A 365 10.65 31.53 -1.68
C ALA A 365 10.26 30.56 -0.54
N GLU A 366 9.54 29.48 -0.84
CA GLU A 366 9.23 28.40 0.12
C GLU A 366 10.50 27.74 0.70
N HIS A 367 11.50 27.46 -0.15
CA HIS A 367 12.79 26.93 0.29
C HIS A 367 13.60 27.98 1.06
N SER A 368 13.51 29.25 0.69
CA SER A 368 14.17 30.35 1.40
C SER A 368 13.66 30.50 2.83
N VAL A 369 12.33 30.44 3.04
CA VAL A 369 11.71 30.48 4.38
C VAL A 369 12.16 29.30 5.24
N HIS A 370 12.19 28.08 4.69
CA HIS A 370 12.63 26.88 5.41
C HIS A 370 14.14 26.89 5.73
N ASP A 371 14.98 27.34 4.80
CA ASP A 371 16.42 27.48 4.99
C ASP A 371 16.74 28.52 6.06
N ILE A 372 15.96 29.61 6.11
CA ILE A 372 16.08 30.64 7.15
C ILE A 372 15.54 30.15 8.48
N ALA A 373 14.46 29.37 8.51
CA ALA A 373 14.00 28.71 9.74
C ALA A 373 15.08 27.82 10.34
N LEU A 374 15.81 27.07 9.50
CA LEU A 374 16.96 26.27 9.92
C LEU A 374 18.10 27.17 10.43
N LEU A 375 18.39 28.28 9.76
CA LEU A 375 19.44 29.22 10.15
C LEU A 375 19.13 29.94 11.48
N VAL A 376 17.87 30.33 11.71
CA VAL A 376 17.38 30.85 12.99
C VAL A 376 17.55 29.82 14.11
N THR A 377 17.25 28.54 13.82
CA THR A 377 17.41 27.44 14.78
C THR A 377 18.89 27.16 15.09
N LEU A 378 19.77 27.22 14.09
CA LEU A 378 21.22 27.02 14.23
C LEU A 378 21.94 28.18 14.93
N HIS A 379 21.34 29.37 14.97
CA HIS A 379 21.88 30.59 15.59
C HIS A 379 21.02 31.09 16.77
N ALA A 380 20.40 30.18 17.52
CA ALA A 380 19.61 30.53 18.71
C ALA A 380 20.39 31.43 19.72
N ASP A 381 21.71 31.25 19.82
CA ASP A 381 22.59 32.03 20.72
C ASP A 381 23.10 33.36 20.11
N ALA A 382 22.80 33.64 18.83
CA ALA A 382 23.28 34.81 18.11
C ALA A 382 22.24 35.30 17.06
N PRO A 383 21.07 35.81 17.50
CA PRO A 383 19.92 36.08 16.64
C PRO A 383 20.21 37.14 15.55
N PHE A 384 21.15 38.05 15.79
CA PHE A 384 21.56 39.08 14.83
C PHE A 384 22.14 38.53 13.52
N ASN A 385 22.66 37.30 13.53
CA ASN A 385 23.26 36.68 12.34
C ASN A 385 22.21 36.21 11.33
N ALA A 386 20.98 35.93 11.78
CA ALA A 386 19.88 35.48 10.93
C ALA A 386 19.08 36.63 10.32
N LEU A 387 19.18 37.83 10.90
CA LEU A 387 18.37 38.98 10.55
C LEU A 387 18.55 39.45 9.09
N PRO A 388 19.77 39.58 8.52
CA PRO A 388 19.93 40.04 7.14
C PRO A 388 19.30 39.09 6.12
N ALA A 389 19.46 37.77 6.31
CA ALA A 389 18.88 36.75 5.44
C ALA A 389 17.35 36.73 5.53
N LEU A 390 16.79 36.93 6.73
CA LEU A 390 15.35 37.01 6.93
C LEU A 390 14.74 38.28 6.32
N MET A 391 15.43 39.42 6.39
CA MET A 391 14.98 40.66 5.73
C MET A 391 14.94 40.52 4.21
N GLU A 392 15.93 39.83 3.63
CA GLU A 392 15.95 39.52 2.20
C GLU A 392 14.81 38.57 1.79
N CYS A 393 14.48 37.59 2.65
CA CYS A 393 13.34 36.70 2.44
C CYS A 393 11.99 37.42 2.56
N LEU A 394 11.85 38.36 3.48
CA LEU A 394 10.64 39.18 3.61
C LEU A 394 10.42 40.03 2.35
N ALA A 395 11.47 40.68 1.85
CA ALA A 395 11.40 41.44 0.59
C ALA A 395 11.03 40.52 -0.60
N LEU A 396 11.58 39.31 -0.65
CA LEU A 396 11.24 38.33 -1.68
C LEU A 396 9.78 37.86 -1.57
N CYS A 397 9.26 37.64 -0.36
CA CYS A 397 7.87 37.29 -0.14
C CYS A 397 6.92 38.42 -0.57
N GLU A 398 7.34 39.68 -0.39
CA GLU A 398 6.61 40.88 -0.84
C GLU A 398 6.55 40.95 -2.37
N ASP A 399 7.68 40.74 -3.05
CA ASP A 399 7.75 40.72 -4.52
C ASP A 399 6.92 39.60 -5.16
N ILE A 400 6.76 38.47 -4.45
CA ILE A 400 5.96 37.32 -4.89
C ILE A 400 4.46 37.52 -4.63
N GLY A 401 4.09 38.39 -3.69
CA GLY A 401 2.70 38.66 -3.32
C GLY A 401 2.00 37.50 -2.60
N SER A 402 2.74 36.60 -1.95
CA SER A 402 2.17 35.49 -1.16
C SER A 402 2.06 35.86 0.32
N GLU A 403 0.84 36.19 0.74
CA GLU A 403 0.53 36.55 2.14
C GLU A 403 0.79 35.40 3.13
N VAL A 404 0.66 34.13 2.69
CA VAL A 404 0.96 32.96 3.54
C VAL A 404 2.47 32.83 3.80
N LEU A 405 3.31 33.02 2.77
CA LEU A 405 4.77 32.99 2.93
C LEU A 405 5.26 34.21 3.72
N MET A 406 4.63 35.36 3.50
CA MET A 406 4.86 36.56 4.31
C MET A 406 4.55 36.30 5.79
N ALA A 407 3.42 35.66 6.10
CA ALA A 407 3.07 35.30 7.47
C ALA A 407 4.09 34.34 8.10
N GLN A 408 4.54 33.30 7.38
CA GLN A 408 5.58 32.38 7.87
C GLN A 408 6.91 33.09 8.15
N ALA A 409 7.35 33.97 7.25
CA ALA A 409 8.56 34.77 7.45
C ALA A 409 8.43 35.74 8.65
N LYS A 410 7.25 36.35 8.83
CA LYS A 410 6.94 37.21 9.99
C LYS A 410 6.92 36.43 11.31
N VAL A 411 6.47 35.17 11.34
CA VAL A 411 6.58 34.29 12.53
C VAL A 411 8.05 34.05 12.90
N LEU A 412 8.93 33.79 11.92
CA LEU A 412 10.37 33.65 12.16
C LEU A 412 11.00 34.96 12.68
N LEU A 413 10.53 36.11 12.19
CA LEU A 413 10.98 37.42 12.65
C LEU A 413 10.54 37.68 14.08
N ALA A 414 9.29 37.34 14.43
CA ALA A 414 8.79 37.43 15.79
C ALA A 414 9.61 36.58 16.76
N ARG A 415 9.96 35.34 16.37
CA ARG A 415 10.84 34.46 17.16
C ARG A 415 12.21 35.11 17.42
N LEU A 416 12.78 35.78 16.41
CA LEU A 416 14.03 36.54 16.57
C LEU A 416 13.85 37.77 17.46
N TYR A 417 12.74 38.50 17.37
CA TYR A 417 12.43 39.62 18.25
C TYR A 417 12.32 39.21 19.70
N VAL A 418 11.67 38.09 20.01
CA VAL A 418 11.65 37.52 21.36
C VAL A 418 13.07 37.21 21.85
N ALA A 419 13.92 36.60 21.01
CA ALA A 419 15.31 36.31 21.34
C ALA A 419 16.19 37.57 21.53
N MET A 420 15.82 38.70 20.92
CA MET A 420 16.47 40.00 21.06
C MET A 420 15.88 40.86 22.19
N GLU A 421 15.06 40.28 23.07
CA GLU A 421 14.36 40.99 24.17
C GLU A 421 13.40 42.09 23.69
N ARG A 422 12.94 42.01 22.44
CA ARG A 422 11.96 42.92 21.82
C ARG A 422 10.58 42.26 21.74
N ALA A 423 10.07 41.81 22.89
CA ALA A 423 8.82 41.05 22.95
C ALA A 423 7.59 41.88 22.51
N GLU A 424 7.57 43.19 22.76
CA GLU A 424 6.47 44.07 22.32
C GLU A 424 6.36 44.16 20.79
N ASP A 425 7.51 44.24 20.10
CA ASP A 425 7.57 44.24 18.64
C ASP A 425 7.17 42.89 18.04
N ALA A 426 7.48 41.79 18.74
CA ALA A 426 7.05 40.44 18.36
C ALA A 426 5.53 40.30 18.45
N VAL A 427 4.91 40.80 19.53
CA VAL A 427 3.44 40.79 19.70
C VAL A 427 2.78 41.61 18.61
N ALA A 428 3.22 42.84 18.38
CA ALA A 428 2.64 43.71 17.34
C ALA A 428 2.69 43.07 15.95
N LEU A 429 3.81 42.41 15.61
CA LEU A 429 3.97 41.70 14.34
C LEU A 429 3.05 40.48 14.21
N LEU A 430 2.87 39.72 15.29
CA LEU A 430 2.02 38.54 15.31
C LEU A 430 0.53 38.91 15.31
N GLU A 431 0.14 39.97 16.01
CA GLU A 431 -1.24 40.51 15.99
C GLU A 431 -1.64 41.02 14.60
N GLU A 432 -0.69 41.60 13.84
CA GLU A 432 -0.92 42.05 12.47
C GLU A 432 -1.31 40.89 11.54
N ILE A 433 -0.61 39.75 11.63
CA ILE A 433 -0.83 38.61 10.73
C ILE A 433 -1.91 37.63 11.21
N CYS A 434 -2.26 37.65 12.51
CA CYS A 434 -3.15 36.68 13.13
C CYS A 434 -4.53 36.56 12.45
N PRO A 435 -5.24 37.66 12.11
CA PRO A 435 -6.55 37.56 11.43
C PRO A 435 -6.47 36.80 10.12
N TYR A 436 -5.43 37.06 9.31
CA TYR A 436 -5.21 36.39 8.03
C TYR A 436 -4.86 34.91 8.22
N VAL A 437 -3.98 34.59 9.16
CA VAL A 437 -3.55 33.21 9.43
C VAL A 437 -4.69 32.34 9.96
N LEU A 438 -5.59 32.90 10.78
CA LEU A 438 -6.76 32.17 11.28
C LEU A 438 -7.79 31.88 10.18
N GLU A 439 -7.93 32.77 9.18
CA GLU A 439 -8.88 32.59 8.08
C GLU A 439 -8.33 31.76 6.91
N HIS A 440 -7.03 31.86 6.63
CA HIS A 440 -6.42 31.30 5.41
C HIS A 440 -5.17 30.44 5.66
N GLY A 441 -4.59 30.46 6.86
CA GLY A 441 -3.41 29.66 7.21
C GLY A 441 -3.76 28.20 7.53
N GLY A 442 -2.84 27.28 7.25
CA GLY A 442 -2.98 25.88 7.66
C GLY A 442 -2.85 25.69 9.18
N TRP A 443 -3.37 24.57 9.70
CA TRP A 443 -3.39 24.25 11.14
C TRP A 443 -2.03 24.39 11.83
N LYS A 444 -0.95 23.96 11.16
CA LYS A 444 0.42 24.11 11.67
C LYS A 444 0.83 25.58 11.86
N LEU A 445 0.55 26.44 10.88
CA LEU A 445 0.89 27.87 10.94
C LEU A 445 0.08 28.58 12.02
N GLN A 446 -1.19 28.22 12.20
CA GLN A 446 -2.04 28.74 13.28
C GLN A 446 -1.49 28.36 14.66
N ALA A 447 -1.04 27.11 14.83
CA ALA A 447 -0.40 26.65 16.05
C ALA A 447 0.94 27.36 16.32
N GLU A 448 1.78 27.56 15.29
CA GLU A 448 3.05 28.28 15.39
C GLU A 448 2.87 29.75 15.77
N VAL A 449 1.90 30.46 15.17
CA VAL A 449 1.58 31.86 15.53
C VAL A 449 1.21 31.98 16.99
N GLY A 450 0.28 31.15 17.49
CA GLY A 450 -0.14 31.25 18.88
C GLY A 450 0.93 30.79 19.88
N LEU A 451 1.79 29.83 19.52
CA LEU A 451 2.95 29.45 20.33
C LEU A 451 3.97 30.58 20.45
N GLU A 452 4.36 31.23 19.34
CA GLU A 452 5.31 32.34 19.38
C GLU A 452 4.71 33.58 20.08
N MET A 453 3.41 33.82 19.90
CA MET A 453 2.68 34.88 20.61
C MET A 453 2.65 34.61 22.12
N ALA A 454 2.45 33.36 22.53
CA ALA A 454 2.53 32.95 23.93
C ALA A 454 3.94 33.16 24.52
N LYS A 455 5.00 32.83 23.75
CA LYS A 455 6.39 33.08 24.17
C LYS A 455 6.65 34.57 24.40
N ALA A 456 6.15 35.43 23.51
CA ALA A 456 6.27 36.88 23.68
C ALA A 456 5.50 37.38 24.91
N TYR A 457 4.23 36.97 25.10
CA TYR A 457 3.44 37.32 26.28
C TYR A 457 4.06 36.80 27.59
N PHE A 458 4.70 35.64 27.56
CA PHE A 458 5.37 35.08 28.73
C PHE A 458 6.57 35.94 29.15
N VAL A 459 7.36 36.45 28.20
CA VAL A 459 8.46 37.39 28.48
C VAL A 459 7.91 38.70 29.06
N LEU A 460 6.76 39.17 28.57
CA LEU A 460 6.04 40.34 29.10
C LEU A 460 5.31 40.07 30.44
N GLN A 461 5.36 38.83 30.95
CA GLN A 461 4.68 38.39 32.17
C GLN A 461 3.13 38.49 32.11
N GLU A 462 2.55 38.48 30.90
CA GLU A 462 1.11 38.51 30.67
C GLU A 462 0.53 37.08 30.57
N TYR A 463 0.57 36.35 31.68
CA TYR A 463 0.22 34.92 31.74
C TYR A 463 -1.22 34.58 31.34
N ASP A 464 -2.19 35.46 31.61
CA ASP A 464 -3.59 35.23 31.20
C ASP A 464 -3.74 35.25 29.68
N LYS A 465 -3.04 36.16 28.99
CA LYS A 465 -3.04 36.21 27.52
C LYS A 465 -2.34 35.00 26.92
N CYS A 466 -1.32 34.45 27.59
CA CYS A 466 -0.64 33.23 27.15
C CYS A 466 -1.63 32.05 27.03
N LEU A 467 -2.49 31.83 28.03
CA LEU A 467 -3.45 30.71 27.99
C LEU A 467 -4.52 30.89 26.91
N VAL A 468 -4.99 32.14 26.72
CA VAL A 468 -5.98 32.46 25.67
C VAL A 468 -5.47 32.08 24.28
N VAL A 469 -4.17 32.21 24.02
CA VAL A 469 -3.59 31.88 22.72
C VAL A 469 -3.11 30.42 22.63
N LEU A 470 -2.68 29.82 23.75
CA LEU A 470 -2.16 28.45 23.77
C LEU A 470 -3.26 27.38 23.64
N GLU A 471 -4.46 27.60 24.18
CA GLU A 471 -5.55 26.62 24.10
C GLU A 471 -6.02 26.36 22.65
N PRO A 472 -6.30 27.38 21.82
CA PRO A 472 -6.56 27.18 20.39
C PRO A 472 -5.36 26.59 19.65
N SER A 473 -4.12 26.97 20.01
CA SER A 473 -2.91 26.43 19.39
C SER A 473 -2.70 24.95 19.68
N LYS A 474 -3.11 24.45 20.86
CA LYS A 474 -3.07 23.02 21.18
C LYS A 474 -4.00 22.24 20.24
N VAL A 475 -5.22 22.73 20.04
CA VAL A 475 -6.18 22.12 19.11
C VAL A 475 -5.67 22.18 17.67
N ALA A 476 -5.10 23.31 17.26
CA ALA A 476 -4.52 23.45 15.92
C ALA A 476 -3.30 22.53 15.71
N ALA A 477 -2.46 22.29 16.71
CA ALA A 477 -1.33 21.37 16.62
C ALA A 477 -1.79 19.90 16.47
N VAL A 478 -2.86 19.51 17.17
CA VAL A 478 -3.49 18.19 17.02
C VAL A 478 -4.07 18.02 15.61
N ASN A 479 -4.81 19.01 15.11
CA ASN A 479 -5.37 18.99 13.75
C ASN A 479 -4.30 19.03 12.66
N ALA A 480 -3.09 19.52 12.98
CA ALA A 480 -1.93 19.50 12.09
C ALA A 480 -1.16 18.17 12.11
N GLU A 481 -1.52 17.23 12.99
CA GLU A 481 -0.79 15.98 13.26
C GLU A 481 0.70 16.20 13.62
N ASP A 482 1.04 17.36 14.19
CA ASP A 482 2.42 17.73 14.54
C ASP A 482 2.67 17.55 16.05
N LEU A 483 3.06 16.32 16.42
CA LEU A 483 3.28 15.91 17.82
C LEU A 483 4.34 16.77 18.53
N LEU A 484 5.42 17.16 17.82
CA LEU A 484 6.49 17.97 18.42
C LEU A 484 5.97 19.37 18.77
N LEU A 485 5.20 19.98 17.88
CA LEU A 485 4.55 21.26 18.12
C LEU A 485 3.51 21.16 19.25
N GLY A 486 2.74 20.08 19.30
CA GLY A 486 1.78 19.81 20.38
C GLY A 486 2.45 19.69 21.76
N VAL A 487 3.59 18.99 21.84
CA VAL A 487 4.39 18.90 23.06
C VAL A 487 4.96 20.27 23.45
N GLU A 488 5.45 21.06 22.52
CA GLU A 488 6.00 22.40 22.80
C GLU A 488 4.93 23.35 23.35
N VAL A 489 3.72 23.32 22.78
CA VAL A 489 2.55 24.05 23.28
C VAL A 489 2.16 23.57 24.69
N GLY A 490 2.07 22.25 24.91
CA GLY A 490 1.75 21.67 26.22
C GLY A 490 2.77 22.04 27.31
N MET A 491 4.07 21.99 26.99
CA MET A 491 5.14 22.44 27.88
C MET A 491 5.01 23.93 28.23
N MET A 492 4.61 24.76 27.27
CA MET A 492 4.41 26.19 27.51
C MET A 492 3.20 26.44 28.44
N ILE A 493 2.10 25.72 28.25
CA ILE A 493 0.92 25.77 29.14
C ILE A 493 1.34 25.38 30.57
N ALA A 494 2.09 24.29 30.73
CA ALA A 494 2.59 23.85 32.03
C ALA A 494 3.49 24.90 32.69
N ARG A 495 4.37 25.56 31.92
CA ARG A 495 5.21 26.67 32.42
C ARG A 495 4.37 27.87 32.87
N VAL A 496 3.31 28.21 32.15
CA VAL A 496 2.40 29.30 32.53
C VAL A 496 1.71 28.98 33.85
N TYR A 497 1.12 27.78 34.00
CA TYR A 497 0.51 27.36 35.28
C TYR A 497 1.52 27.31 36.42
N HIS A 498 2.77 26.93 36.13
CA HIS A 498 3.85 26.99 37.11
C HIS A 498 4.12 28.43 37.58
N MET A 499 4.21 29.40 36.67
CA MET A 499 4.38 30.81 37.04
C MET A 499 3.17 31.38 37.80
N ARG A 500 1.96 30.86 37.54
CA ARG A 500 0.73 31.21 38.26
C ARG A 500 0.58 30.56 39.63
N GLN A 501 1.49 29.66 40.00
CA GLN A 501 1.39 28.84 41.22
C GLN A 501 0.18 27.89 41.26
N ASP A 502 -0.35 27.53 40.10
CA ASP A 502 -1.41 26.52 39.96
C ASP A 502 -0.78 25.16 39.68
N TRP A 503 -0.36 24.49 40.76
CA TRP A 503 0.35 23.21 40.69
C TRP A 503 -0.55 22.09 40.18
N GLU A 504 -1.84 22.14 40.49
CA GLU A 504 -2.81 21.13 40.08
C GLU A 504 -3.07 21.20 38.56
N ALA A 505 -3.24 22.40 38.00
CA ALA A 505 -3.37 22.58 36.56
C ALA A 505 -2.07 22.25 35.80
N ARG A 506 -0.91 22.59 36.37
CA ARG A 506 0.40 22.21 35.81
C ARG A 506 0.53 20.69 35.71
N ASP A 507 0.22 19.97 36.78
CA ASP A 507 0.38 18.52 36.86
C ASP A 507 -0.60 17.80 35.94
N ARG A 508 -1.85 18.28 35.83
CA ARG A 508 -2.81 17.76 34.83
C ARG A 508 -2.29 17.86 33.39
N VAL A 509 -1.66 18.98 33.02
CA VAL A 509 -1.11 19.18 31.67
C VAL A 509 0.11 18.29 31.44
N ALA A 510 0.93 18.04 32.47
CA ALA A 510 2.03 17.08 32.40
C ALA A 510 1.55 15.62 32.29
N ASP A 511 0.47 15.27 32.99
CA ASP A 511 -0.16 13.95 32.96
C ASP A 511 -0.87 13.68 31.61
N GLU A 512 -1.39 14.71 30.95
CA GLU A 512 -1.90 14.62 29.57
C GLU A 512 -0.77 14.34 28.56
N CYS A 513 0.48 14.74 28.84
CA CYS A 513 1.65 14.39 28.03
C CYS A 513 2.18 12.97 28.31
N LEU A 514 1.77 12.34 29.41
CA LEU A 514 2.19 10.98 29.82
C LEU A 514 1.13 9.90 29.53
N ARG A 515 -0.14 10.29 29.38
CA ARG A 515 -1.19 9.42 28.81
C ARG A 515 -0.89 9.17 27.35
N CYS A 516 -1.16 7.95 26.88
CA CYS A 516 -1.09 7.64 25.46
C CYS A 516 -2.19 8.41 24.72
N VAL A 517 -1.81 9.55 24.12
CA VAL A 517 -2.74 10.43 23.39
C VAL A 517 -3.20 9.79 22.06
N ASP A 518 -2.39 8.88 21.52
CA ASP A 518 -2.63 8.14 20.26
C ASP A 518 -2.87 6.63 20.51
N CYS A 519 -3.60 6.24 21.56
CA CYS A 519 -3.97 4.82 21.82
C CYS A 519 -5.47 4.57 21.65
N GLY A 520 -5.84 3.30 21.50
CA GLY A 520 -7.23 2.86 21.46
C GLY A 520 -7.95 3.00 22.81
N GLU A 521 -9.28 2.92 22.78
CA GLU A 521 -10.06 2.66 23.99
C GLU A 521 -10.12 1.16 24.25
N HIS A 522 -9.64 0.72 25.42
CA HIS A 522 -9.55 -0.69 25.81
C HIS A 522 -10.45 -1.00 27.01
N THR A 523 -10.48 -2.27 27.42
CA THR A 523 -11.35 -2.78 28.50
C THR A 523 -11.02 -2.17 29.85
N ASP A 524 -9.74 -2.17 30.22
CA ASP A 524 -9.26 -1.59 31.48
C ASP A 524 -8.66 -0.19 31.25
N PRO A 525 -8.48 0.63 32.31
CA PRO A 525 -7.71 1.86 32.20
C PRO A 525 -6.24 1.60 31.85
N SER A 526 -5.61 2.51 31.10
CA SER A 526 -4.17 2.45 30.81
C SER A 526 -3.34 2.41 32.11
N TYR A 527 -2.25 1.66 32.08
CA TYR A 527 -1.34 1.55 33.22
C TYR A 527 -0.68 2.91 33.54
N ASP A 528 -0.86 3.35 34.79
CA ASP A 528 -0.39 4.63 35.30
C ASP A 528 0.88 4.45 36.13
N VAL A 529 2.02 4.73 35.50
CA VAL A 529 3.36 4.58 36.10
C VAL A 529 3.48 5.39 37.41
N SER A 530 2.82 6.55 37.51
CA SER A 530 2.92 7.44 38.67
C SER A 530 2.31 6.86 39.95
N LYS A 531 1.35 5.93 39.80
CA LYS A 531 0.68 5.27 40.93
C LYS A 531 1.47 4.10 41.48
N SER A 532 2.46 3.60 40.75
CA SER A 532 3.29 2.49 41.21
C SER A 532 4.47 3.00 42.03
N THR A 533 4.67 2.38 43.20
CA THR A 533 5.84 2.65 44.05
C THR A 533 7.07 1.83 43.65
N THR A 534 6.91 0.85 42.74
CA THR A 534 7.97 -0.07 42.31
C THR A 534 8.45 0.17 40.88
N ALA A 535 7.68 0.93 40.09
CA ALA A 535 7.99 1.29 38.72
C ALA A 535 9.18 2.23 38.62
N ASN A 536 10.03 1.98 37.64
CA ASN A 536 11.13 2.87 37.28
C ASN A 536 11.38 2.85 35.77
N TYR A 537 11.44 4.01 35.12
CA TYR A 537 11.80 4.06 33.70
C TYR A 537 13.20 3.48 33.48
N LEU A 538 13.32 2.58 32.51
CA LEU A 538 14.59 1.97 32.15
C LEU A 538 15.41 2.93 31.31
N THR A 539 16.67 3.12 31.71
CA THR A 539 17.60 3.91 30.93
C THR A 539 18.11 3.13 29.73
N CYS A 540 18.60 3.85 28.72
CA CYS A 540 19.15 3.25 27.51
C CYS A 540 20.41 2.39 27.76
N ALA A 541 21.10 2.64 28.88
CA ALA A 541 22.25 1.83 29.31
C ALA A 541 21.82 0.56 30.04
N GLU A 542 20.71 0.60 30.78
CA GLU A 542 20.17 -0.55 31.51
C GLU A 542 19.48 -1.54 30.57
N TYR A 543 18.77 -1.05 29.56
CA TYR A 543 18.07 -1.87 28.59
C TYR A 543 18.84 -1.90 27.26
N GLY A 544 19.74 -2.87 27.08
CA GLY A 544 20.66 -2.94 25.94
C GLY A 544 20.03 -3.14 24.54
N HIS A 545 18.70 -3.16 24.44
CA HIS A 545 17.94 -3.42 23.22
C HIS A 545 17.03 -2.26 22.79
N CYS A 546 17.26 -1.03 23.27
CA CYS A 546 16.44 0.12 22.88
C CYS A 546 16.43 0.37 21.37
N TYR A 547 15.27 0.67 20.83
CA TYR A 547 15.13 1.15 19.46
C TYR A 547 15.70 2.57 19.32
N SER A 548 15.36 3.45 20.27
CA SER A 548 15.90 4.80 20.37
C SER A 548 16.05 5.23 21.82
N CYS A 549 16.90 6.23 22.04
CA CYS A 549 17.12 6.81 23.36
C CYS A 549 16.58 8.23 23.39
N GLU A 550 15.69 8.51 24.34
CA GLU A 550 15.12 9.84 24.53
C GLU A 550 16.12 10.81 25.16
N SER A 551 15.85 12.11 25.05
CA SER A 551 16.72 13.16 25.60
C SER A 551 16.87 13.08 27.13
N ASN A 552 15.89 12.50 27.82
CA ASN A 552 15.91 12.19 29.25
C ASN A 552 16.57 10.83 29.58
N ASN A 553 17.26 10.20 28.61
CA ASN A 553 17.91 8.90 28.72
C ASN A 553 16.94 7.71 28.92
N HIS A 554 15.65 7.88 28.66
CA HIS A 554 14.68 6.79 28.72
C HIS A 554 14.74 5.93 27.45
N CYS A 555 14.64 4.63 27.63
CA CYS A 555 14.63 3.66 26.55
C CYS A 555 13.27 3.63 25.84
N ARG A 556 13.25 3.86 24.53
CA ARG A 556 12.06 3.67 23.70
C ARG A 556 12.16 2.40 22.88
N MET A 557 11.03 1.71 22.77
CA MET A 557 10.83 0.53 21.93
C MET A 557 9.73 0.79 20.92
N THR A 558 9.80 0.11 19.78
CA THR A 558 8.73 0.08 18.78
C THR A 558 8.63 -1.32 18.19
N GLN A 559 7.43 -1.70 17.77
CA GLN A 559 7.18 -2.98 17.10
C GLN A 559 6.15 -2.81 16.01
N SER A 560 6.37 -3.46 14.86
CA SER A 560 5.39 -3.55 13.77
C SER A 560 4.98 -5.00 13.53
N TYR A 561 3.72 -5.20 13.14
CA TYR A 561 3.11 -6.52 12.95
C TYR A 561 2.78 -6.78 11.48
N ALA A 562 2.57 -8.06 11.14
CA ALA A 562 2.31 -8.48 9.77
C ALA A 562 1.00 -7.92 9.18
N GLU A 563 0.01 -7.62 10.03
CA GLU A 563 -1.24 -6.99 9.60
C GLU A 563 -1.13 -5.48 9.38
N GLY A 564 0.00 -4.88 9.78
CA GLY A 564 0.33 -3.47 9.49
C GLY A 564 0.25 -2.53 10.69
N SER A 565 -0.23 -2.99 11.85
CA SER A 565 -0.22 -2.20 13.07
C SER A 565 1.18 -2.04 13.63
N MET A 566 1.33 -0.98 14.41
CA MET A 566 2.56 -0.64 15.10
C MET A 566 2.21 -0.05 16.46
N TRP A 567 3.11 -0.23 17.42
CA TRP A 567 3.12 0.55 18.64
C TRP A 567 4.50 1.11 18.94
N SER A 568 4.53 2.15 19.78
CA SER A 568 5.73 2.74 20.36
C SER A 568 5.54 2.86 21.88
N ALA A 569 6.56 2.51 22.65
CA ALA A 569 6.48 2.42 24.09
C ALA A 569 7.76 2.91 24.79
N LEU A 570 7.61 3.43 26.00
CA LEU A 570 8.73 3.66 26.92
C LEU A 570 8.91 2.44 27.82
N MET A 571 10.15 1.98 27.96
CA MET A 571 10.44 0.81 28.80
C MET A 571 10.46 1.19 30.28
N VAL A 572 9.78 0.40 31.09
CA VAL A 572 9.66 0.55 32.55
C VAL A 572 10.04 -0.77 33.21
N SER A 573 10.91 -0.73 34.21
CA SER A 573 11.13 -1.85 35.12
C SER A 573 10.05 -1.83 36.17
N GLU A 574 9.27 -2.90 36.26
CA GLU A 574 8.19 -3.04 37.23
C GLU A 574 8.27 -4.38 37.96
N LEU A 575 7.73 -4.44 39.17
CA LEU A 575 7.48 -5.68 39.90
C LEU A 575 6.14 -6.27 39.46
N CYS A 576 6.19 -7.38 38.72
CA CYS A 576 5.03 -8.03 38.14
C CYS A 576 4.88 -9.46 38.67
N TRP A 577 3.65 -9.97 38.76
CA TRP A 577 3.37 -11.41 38.88
C TRP A 577 2.34 -11.81 37.83
N VAL A 578 2.34 -13.09 37.46
CA VAL A 578 1.32 -13.67 36.58
C VAL A 578 0.56 -14.73 37.36
N GLY A 579 -0.77 -14.61 37.41
CA GLY A 579 -1.63 -15.52 38.14
C GLY A 579 -3.08 -15.04 38.17
N PRO A 580 -3.99 -15.82 38.77
CA PRO A 580 -5.38 -15.41 38.91
C PRO A 580 -5.48 -14.12 39.74
N LEU A 581 -6.32 -13.18 39.28
CA LEU A 581 -6.69 -12.00 40.04
C LEU A 581 -7.79 -12.35 41.05
N PRO A 582 -7.84 -11.71 42.22
CA PRO A 582 -8.95 -11.89 43.14
C PRO A 582 -10.27 -11.46 42.49
N SER A 583 -11.26 -12.34 42.49
CA SER A 583 -12.61 -12.04 42.03
C SER A 583 -13.27 -11.03 42.97
N THR A 584 -13.74 -9.90 42.44
CA THR A 584 -14.37 -8.84 43.26
C THR A 584 -15.82 -9.13 43.62
N ASN A 585 -16.41 -10.25 43.16
CA ASN A 585 -17.86 -10.46 43.09
C ASN A 585 -18.37 -11.80 43.63
N ASP A 586 -17.58 -12.62 44.32
CA ASP A 586 -18.08 -13.87 44.90
C ASP A 586 -17.83 -13.94 46.41
N ASP A 587 -18.86 -13.58 47.19
CA ASP A 587 -18.86 -13.63 48.66
C ASP A 587 -18.65 -15.05 49.23
N ASN A 588 -18.60 -16.08 48.38
CA ASN A 588 -18.37 -17.48 48.76
C ASN A 588 -17.07 -18.09 48.19
N ALA A 589 -16.20 -17.29 47.56
CA ALA A 589 -14.90 -17.77 47.11
C ALA A 589 -13.97 -18.07 48.32
N PRO A 590 -13.26 -19.22 48.34
CA PRO A 590 -12.35 -19.56 49.43
C PRO A 590 -11.20 -18.55 49.48
N ASP A 591 -10.95 -17.96 50.67
CA ASP A 591 -9.84 -17.05 51.03
C ASP A 591 -8.86 -16.74 49.89
N GLU A 592 -9.25 -15.86 48.95
CA GLU A 592 -8.41 -15.55 47.81
C GLU A 592 -7.19 -14.72 48.25
N PRO A 593 -5.98 -15.01 47.70
CA PRO A 593 -4.75 -14.43 48.20
C PRO A 593 -4.64 -12.94 47.86
N ASP A 594 -4.36 -12.12 48.90
CA ASP A 594 -4.07 -10.68 48.77
C ASP A 594 -3.04 -10.41 47.65
N PRO A 595 -3.33 -9.53 46.68
CA PRO A 595 -2.39 -9.11 45.63
C PRO A 595 -1.00 -8.74 46.15
N SER A 596 -0.94 -8.10 47.32
CA SER A 596 0.33 -7.72 47.96
C SER A 596 1.14 -8.95 48.39
N MET A 597 0.45 -9.98 48.89
CA MET A 597 1.06 -11.26 49.24
C MET A 597 1.55 -12.00 47.99
N MET A 598 0.76 -12.00 46.90
CA MET A 598 1.14 -12.62 45.63
C MET A 598 2.38 -11.95 45.03
N LEU A 599 2.42 -10.61 44.99
CA LEU A 599 3.60 -9.83 44.61
C LEU A 599 4.81 -10.16 45.49
N SER A 600 4.63 -10.26 46.81
CA SER A 600 5.74 -10.53 47.72
C SER A 600 6.35 -11.92 47.52
N LYS A 601 5.53 -12.91 47.12
CA LYS A 601 5.93 -14.31 47.02
C LYS A 601 6.37 -14.71 45.61
N PHE A 602 5.70 -14.17 44.59
CA PHE A 602 5.87 -14.57 43.19
C PHE A 602 6.26 -13.40 42.27
N GLY A 603 6.38 -12.19 42.80
CA GLY A 603 6.75 -11.01 42.03
C GLY A 603 8.16 -11.10 41.48
N VAL A 604 8.32 -10.69 40.23
CA VAL A 604 9.59 -10.59 39.53
C VAL A 604 9.76 -9.19 38.95
N ARG A 605 10.98 -8.64 39.02
CA ARG A 605 11.29 -7.40 38.29
C ARG A 605 11.37 -7.71 36.81
N PHE A 606 10.44 -7.16 36.04
CA PHE A 606 10.29 -7.42 34.61
C PHE A 606 10.22 -6.10 33.82
N PRO A 607 10.90 -5.99 32.67
CA PRO A 607 10.74 -4.84 31.78
C PRO A 607 9.40 -4.91 31.05
N ILE A 608 8.55 -3.90 31.26
CA ILE A 608 7.30 -3.70 30.53
C ILE A 608 7.43 -2.49 29.59
N GLY A 609 6.73 -2.52 28.46
CA GLY A 609 6.64 -1.38 27.55
C GLY A 609 5.35 -0.61 27.80
N CYS A 610 5.43 0.60 28.34
CA CYS A 610 4.27 1.50 28.45
C CYS A 610 4.04 2.15 27.08
N GLN A 611 3.02 1.67 26.36
CA GLN A 611 2.67 2.17 25.03
C GLN A 611 2.25 3.65 25.11
N THR A 612 2.89 4.46 24.27
CA THR A 612 2.61 5.90 24.11
C THR A 612 2.04 6.22 22.74
N LYS A 613 1.93 5.22 21.86
CA LYS A 613 1.28 5.31 20.54
C LYS A 613 0.91 3.93 20.03
N GLU A 614 -0.25 3.83 19.41
CA GLU A 614 -0.76 2.65 18.72
C GLU A 614 -1.30 3.03 17.34
N THR A 615 -1.38 2.04 16.44
CA THR A 615 -1.99 2.21 15.12
C THR A 615 -2.73 0.94 14.73
N GLY A 616 -3.55 1.02 13.68
CA GLY A 616 -4.19 -0.16 13.09
C GLY A 616 -5.15 -0.85 14.05
N LEU A 617 -5.10 -2.17 14.13
CA LEU A 617 -6.00 -3.00 14.93
C LEU A 617 -5.88 -2.77 16.44
N PHE A 618 -4.73 -2.29 16.92
CA PHE A 618 -4.56 -1.93 18.34
C PHE A 618 -5.53 -0.83 18.77
N LEU A 619 -5.93 0.08 17.88
CA LEU A 619 -6.87 1.16 18.22
C LEU A 619 -8.28 0.64 18.54
N THR A 620 -8.65 -0.53 18.00
CA THR A 620 -10.00 -1.10 18.10
C THR A 620 -10.06 -2.37 18.96
N GLN A 621 -8.92 -2.86 19.44
CA GLN A 621 -8.87 -4.07 20.26
C GLN A 621 -9.41 -3.80 21.67
N LYS A 622 -9.93 -4.84 22.31
CA LYS A 622 -10.45 -4.74 23.67
C LYS A 622 -9.34 -4.90 24.72
N GLU A 623 -8.31 -5.67 24.39
CA GLU A 623 -7.21 -6.01 25.27
C GLU A 623 -6.28 -4.80 25.47
N ASN A 624 -5.81 -4.60 26.69
CA ASN A 624 -5.01 -3.44 27.08
C ASN A 624 -3.55 -3.47 26.62
N GLY A 625 -3.11 -4.55 26.01
CA GLY A 625 -1.73 -4.73 25.60
C GLY A 625 -1.44 -6.15 25.14
N ILE A 626 -0.15 -6.41 24.89
CA ILE A 626 0.32 -7.68 24.34
C ILE A 626 1.45 -8.27 25.19
N MET A 627 1.38 -9.59 25.43
CA MET A 627 2.44 -10.35 26.09
C MET A 627 3.18 -11.22 25.08
N GLY A 628 4.39 -10.80 24.69
CA GLY A 628 5.24 -11.59 23.80
C GLY A 628 5.82 -12.82 24.50
N MET A 629 5.64 -13.99 23.89
CA MET A 629 6.05 -15.30 24.45
C MET A 629 7.04 -16.06 23.57
N SER A 630 7.76 -15.35 22.69
CA SER A 630 8.74 -15.95 21.77
C SER A 630 9.92 -16.61 22.50
N GLN A 631 10.84 -17.24 21.76
CA GLN A 631 12.08 -17.79 22.31
C GLN A 631 13.09 -16.71 22.77
N ASP A 632 12.69 -15.43 22.85
CA ASP A 632 13.57 -14.35 23.30
C ASP A 632 13.80 -14.44 24.82
N PRO A 633 15.04 -14.30 25.30
CA PRO A 633 15.35 -14.32 26.74
C PRO A 633 14.70 -13.16 27.50
N ASN A 634 14.19 -12.13 26.82
CA ASN A 634 13.50 -11.00 27.43
C ASN A 634 11.99 -11.20 27.64
N THR A 635 11.48 -12.42 27.44
CA THR A 635 10.09 -12.77 27.75
C THR A 635 9.91 -13.14 29.22
N ILE A 636 8.66 -13.18 29.70
CA ILE A 636 8.37 -13.33 31.14
C ILE A 636 8.82 -14.68 31.73
N VAL A 637 8.75 -15.77 30.96
CA VAL A 637 9.07 -17.12 31.45
C VAL A 637 10.57 -17.25 31.83
N PRO A 638 11.54 -16.87 30.98
CA PRO A 638 12.95 -16.80 31.37
C PRO A 638 13.21 -15.98 32.64
N PHE A 639 12.53 -14.84 32.81
CA PHE A 639 12.66 -13.99 34.01
C PHE A 639 12.17 -14.70 35.28
N LEU A 640 11.03 -15.38 35.20
CA LEU A 640 10.48 -16.16 36.30
C LEU A 640 11.36 -17.38 36.65
N VAL A 641 11.94 -18.04 35.65
CA VAL A 641 12.92 -19.14 35.87
C VAL A 641 14.19 -18.61 36.53
N LYS A 642 14.76 -17.52 36.01
CA LYS A 642 15.98 -16.90 36.55
C LYS A 642 15.80 -16.43 38.00
N SER A 643 14.58 -16.04 38.37
CA SER A 643 14.22 -15.60 39.71
C SER A 643 13.85 -16.75 40.66
N GLY A 644 13.88 -17.99 40.18
CA GLY A 644 13.57 -19.19 40.97
C GLY A 644 12.08 -19.41 41.24
N VAL A 645 11.20 -18.62 40.61
CA VAL A 645 9.74 -18.77 40.71
C VAL A 645 9.28 -20.01 39.94
N LEU A 646 9.81 -20.19 38.72
CA LEU A 646 9.55 -21.37 37.89
C LEU A 646 10.77 -22.29 37.89
N ARG A 647 10.52 -23.60 37.79
CA ARG A 647 11.58 -24.64 37.81
C ARG A 647 12.15 -24.96 36.44
N ALA A 648 11.41 -24.68 35.38
CA ALA A 648 11.75 -25.08 34.02
C ALA A 648 11.31 -23.99 33.04
N ASN A 649 12.08 -23.82 31.96
CA ASN A 649 11.79 -22.85 30.91
C ASN A 649 10.84 -23.49 29.90
N LEU A 650 9.59 -23.67 30.32
CA LEU A 650 8.53 -24.19 29.48
C LEU A 650 7.18 -23.59 29.87
N PHE A 651 6.27 -23.53 28.91
CA PHE A 651 4.88 -23.15 29.16
C PHE A 651 3.97 -23.90 28.18
N SER A 652 2.69 -23.98 28.50
CA SER A 652 1.69 -24.56 27.60
C SER A 652 0.45 -23.69 27.49
N LEU A 653 -0.20 -23.77 26.32
CA LEU A 653 -1.40 -23.04 25.98
C LEU A 653 -2.49 -24.04 25.57
N CYS A 654 -3.59 -24.06 26.33
CA CYS A 654 -4.77 -24.86 26.03
C CYS A 654 -5.98 -23.93 26.00
N PHE A 655 -6.46 -23.59 24.80
CA PHE A 655 -7.59 -22.68 24.63
C PHE A 655 -8.61 -23.17 23.59
N ALA A 656 -9.81 -22.64 23.71
CA ALA A 656 -10.98 -22.86 22.88
C ALA A 656 -11.79 -21.55 22.79
N ASP A 657 -12.94 -21.59 22.12
CA ASP A 657 -13.74 -20.39 21.81
C ASP A 657 -14.24 -19.62 23.04
N THR A 658 -14.34 -20.27 24.20
CA THR A 658 -14.85 -19.70 25.46
C THR A 658 -13.74 -19.26 26.43
N GLY A 659 -12.47 -19.44 26.05
CA GLY A 659 -11.31 -19.16 26.90
C GLY A 659 -10.35 -20.34 26.98
N GLY A 660 -9.54 -20.40 28.03
CA GLY A 660 -8.56 -21.45 28.17
C GLY A 660 -7.66 -21.32 29.39
N THR A 661 -6.65 -22.17 29.45
CA THR A 661 -5.64 -22.22 30.50
C THR A 661 -4.25 -22.05 29.91
N MET A 662 -3.42 -21.25 30.59
CA MET A 662 -1.99 -21.15 30.36
C MET A 662 -1.25 -21.75 31.56
N VAL A 663 -0.32 -22.67 31.31
CA VAL A 663 0.51 -23.27 32.37
C VAL A 663 1.94 -22.75 32.22
N LEU A 664 2.51 -22.19 33.29
CA LEU A 664 3.88 -21.69 33.31
C LEU A 664 4.80 -22.64 34.10
N GLY A 665 5.99 -22.92 33.55
CA GLY A 665 7.02 -23.75 34.15
C GLY A 665 6.71 -25.25 34.19
N GLY A 666 5.70 -25.69 33.46
CA GLY A 666 5.16 -27.05 33.51
C GLY A 666 4.09 -27.30 32.45
N ILE A 667 3.50 -28.48 32.53
CA ILE A 667 2.28 -28.87 31.83
C ILE A 667 1.26 -29.34 32.86
N ASP A 668 -0.03 -29.26 32.54
CA ASP A 668 -1.08 -29.89 33.33
C ASP A 668 -1.62 -31.13 32.59
N PRO A 669 -1.18 -32.34 32.96
CA PRO A 669 -1.62 -33.57 32.31
C PRO A 669 -3.12 -33.86 32.50
N THR A 670 -3.80 -33.20 33.45
CA THR A 670 -5.24 -33.41 33.66
C THR A 670 -6.08 -32.82 32.52
N LEU A 671 -5.51 -31.87 31.77
CA LEU A 671 -6.11 -31.33 30.56
C LEU A 671 -6.00 -32.33 29.38
N HIS A 672 -5.03 -33.25 29.42
CA HIS A 672 -4.70 -34.11 28.27
C HIS A 672 -5.70 -35.26 28.09
N ILE A 673 -6.15 -35.44 26.86
CA ILE A 673 -6.94 -36.59 26.41
C ILE A 673 -6.02 -37.73 26.00
N ALA A 674 -4.88 -37.39 25.40
CA ALA A 674 -3.84 -38.32 24.97
C ALA A 674 -2.44 -37.71 25.21
N PRO A 675 -1.38 -38.53 25.30
CA PRO A 675 -0.03 -38.04 25.54
C PRO A 675 0.46 -37.06 24.46
N PRO A 676 1.29 -36.06 24.81
CA PRO A 676 1.83 -35.10 23.86
C PRO A 676 2.79 -35.75 22.87
N MET A 677 2.76 -35.27 21.63
CA MET A 677 3.71 -35.61 20.59
C MET A 677 4.56 -34.39 20.25
N TYR A 678 5.87 -34.59 20.14
CA TYR A 678 6.84 -33.50 20.01
C TYR A 678 7.45 -33.40 18.61
N THR A 679 7.58 -32.17 18.14
CA THR A 679 8.33 -31.76 16.96
C THR A 679 9.51 -30.88 17.39
N PRO A 680 10.71 -31.04 16.81
CA PRO A 680 11.86 -30.21 17.15
C PRO A 680 11.68 -28.78 16.63
N LEU A 681 12.21 -27.80 17.36
CA LEU A 681 12.33 -26.43 16.86
C LEU A 681 13.51 -26.32 15.89
N LEU A 682 13.31 -25.59 14.79
CA LEU A 682 14.36 -25.34 13.79
C LEU A 682 15.29 -24.19 14.18
N THR A 683 14.87 -23.37 15.15
CA THR A 683 15.57 -22.17 15.61
C THR A 683 15.79 -22.25 17.12
N THR A 684 16.83 -21.57 17.61
CA THR A 684 17.18 -21.48 19.05
C THR A 684 16.82 -20.11 19.66
N SER A 685 16.25 -19.21 18.86
CA SER A 685 15.88 -17.85 19.25
C SER A 685 14.81 -17.31 18.30
N GLY A 686 14.00 -16.34 18.75
CA GLY A 686 12.94 -15.75 17.93
C GLY A 686 11.68 -16.62 17.89
N TRP A 687 11.14 -16.86 16.69
CA TRP A 687 9.86 -17.57 16.51
C TRP A 687 9.95 -19.07 16.78
N PHE A 688 8.83 -19.69 17.16
CA PHE A 688 8.70 -21.14 17.31
C PHE A 688 8.55 -21.83 15.95
N THR A 689 9.66 -21.94 15.21
CA THR A 689 9.65 -22.50 13.86
C THR A 689 9.72 -24.03 13.88
N VAL A 690 8.76 -24.68 13.20
CA VAL A 690 8.68 -26.14 12.99
C VAL A 690 8.78 -26.47 11.50
N GLU A 691 9.08 -27.74 11.18
CA GLU A 691 9.13 -28.23 9.80
C GLU A 691 7.85 -28.96 9.41
N VAL A 692 7.13 -28.42 8.43
CA VAL A 692 5.96 -29.08 7.80
C VAL A 692 6.43 -29.97 6.65
N LEU A 693 6.25 -31.27 6.78
CA LEU A 693 6.63 -32.27 5.79
C LEU A 693 5.59 -32.43 4.68
N ASP A 694 4.31 -32.37 5.05
CA ASP A 694 3.19 -32.58 4.12
C ASP A 694 1.88 -32.03 4.72
N ILE A 695 0.88 -31.85 3.86
CA ILE A 695 -0.51 -31.66 4.26
C ILE A 695 -1.33 -32.79 3.63
N LEU A 696 -2.19 -33.45 4.41
CA LEU A 696 -3.10 -34.48 3.91
C LEU A 696 -4.55 -33.99 4.03
N ILE A 697 -5.39 -34.42 3.09
CA ILE A 697 -6.83 -34.19 3.14
C ILE A 697 -7.50 -35.56 3.12
N GLY A 698 -8.19 -35.91 4.22
CA GLY A 698 -8.80 -37.23 4.35
C GLY A 698 -7.79 -38.39 4.22
N ASN A 699 -6.59 -38.24 4.80
CA ASN A 699 -5.45 -39.16 4.68
C ASN A 699 -4.82 -39.28 3.27
N VAL A 700 -5.12 -38.37 2.35
CA VAL A 700 -4.47 -38.31 1.03
C VAL A 700 -3.46 -37.16 0.99
N SER A 701 -2.21 -37.48 0.66
CA SER A 701 -1.09 -36.52 0.54
C SER A 701 -1.28 -35.54 -0.62
N LEU A 702 -0.90 -34.28 -0.42
CA LEU A 702 -0.76 -33.31 -1.51
C LEU A 702 0.39 -33.64 -2.47
N ASN A 703 1.32 -34.49 -2.03
CA ASN A 703 2.50 -34.90 -2.79
C ASN A 703 3.40 -33.74 -3.22
N ILE A 704 3.52 -32.72 -2.36
CA ILE A 704 4.39 -31.56 -2.56
C ILE A 704 5.66 -31.75 -1.72
N ALA A 705 6.79 -31.26 -2.22
CA ALA A 705 8.05 -31.37 -1.49
C ALA A 705 8.06 -30.47 -0.23
N PRO A 706 8.62 -30.92 0.91
CA PRO A 706 8.70 -30.14 2.15
C PRO A 706 9.24 -28.72 2.00
N SER A 707 10.15 -28.50 1.04
CA SER A 707 10.77 -27.20 0.77
C SER A 707 9.77 -26.12 0.35
N TRP A 708 8.59 -26.50 -0.17
CA TRP A 708 7.56 -25.57 -0.60
C TRP A 708 6.82 -24.97 0.60
N TYR A 709 6.52 -25.77 1.62
CA TYR A 709 5.88 -25.31 2.85
C TYR A 709 6.83 -24.45 3.69
N ASN A 710 8.09 -24.87 3.79
CA ASN A 710 9.08 -24.28 4.72
C ASN A 710 9.99 -23.25 4.07
N SER A 711 9.53 -22.57 3.01
CA SER A 711 10.29 -21.47 2.40
C SER A 711 10.44 -20.28 3.36
N GLY A 712 11.41 -19.38 3.12
CA GLY A 712 11.60 -18.18 3.93
C GLY A 712 11.90 -18.47 5.41
N ARG A 713 11.02 -18.01 6.31
CA ARG A 713 11.15 -18.17 7.77
C ARG A 713 10.74 -19.56 8.31
N GLY A 714 10.36 -20.48 7.41
CA GLY A 714 9.71 -21.73 7.79
C GLY A 714 8.26 -21.52 8.23
N VAL A 715 7.70 -22.53 8.90
CA VAL A 715 6.34 -22.46 9.47
C VAL A 715 6.44 -22.22 10.97
N ILE A 716 5.82 -21.17 11.49
CA ILE A 716 5.85 -20.85 12.93
C ILE A 716 4.58 -21.30 13.64
N VAL A 717 4.67 -21.62 14.92
CA VAL A 717 3.52 -21.83 15.81
C VAL A 717 3.25 -20.52 16.54
N ASP A 718 2.07 -19.92 16.34
CA ASP A 718 1.78 -18.55 16.78
C ASP A 718 0.34 -18.37 17.24
N SER A 719 0.13 -18.19 18.55
CA SER A 719 -1.18 -17.90 19.13
C SER A 719 -1.66 -16.47 18.83
N GLY A 720 -0.78 -15.56 18.39
CA GLY A 720 -1.13 -14.19 18.03
C GLY A 720 -1.71 -14.05 16.61
N SER A 721 -1.71 -15.12 15.83
CA SER A 721 -2.36 -15.18 14.52
C SER A 721 -3.65 -15.97 14.64
N THR A 722 -4.81 -15.35 14.38
CA THR A 722 -6.12 -16.02 14.47
C THR A 722 -6.20 -17.25 13.58
N ASP A 723 -5.85 -17.06 12.30
CA ASP A 723 -5.91 -18.11 11.29
C ASP A 723 -4.53 -18.72 11.02
N SER A 724 -4.55 -19.87 10.35
CA SER A 724 -3.36 -20.55 9.87
C SER A 724 -3.10 -20.19 8.41
N TYR A 725 -1.84 -19.99 8.07
CA TYR A 725 -1.43 -19.51 6.76
C TYR A 725 -0.32 -20.37 6.17
N PHE A 726 -0.40 -20.63 4.87
CA PHE A 726 0.58 -21.39 4.11
C PHE A 726 0.99 -20.67 2.83
N PRO A 727 2.10 -21.08 2.18
CA PRO A 727 2.51 -20.49 0.91
C PRO A 727 1.47 -20.68 -0.20
N SER A 728 1.21 -19.62 -0.95
CA SER A 728 0.32 -19.59 -2.12
C SER A 728 0.70 -20.59 -3.21
N SER A 729 1.96 -21.00 -3.27
CA SER A 729 2.45 -22.06 -4.15
C SER A 729 1.82 -23.44 -3.86
N VAL A 730 1.24 -23.64 -2.68
CA VAL A 730 0.57 -24.89 -2.26
C VAL A 730 -0.94 -24.87 -2.53
N GLY A 731 -1.55 -23.67 -2.62
CA GLY A 731 -3.01 -23.49 -2.61
C GLY A 731 -3.76 -24.18 -3.74
N SER A 732 -3.22 -24.16 -4.97
CA SER A 732 -3.90 -24.78 -6.13
C SER A 732 -3.99 -26.31 -6.01
N SER A 733 -2.91 -26.96 -5.55
CA SER A 733 -2.90 -28.40 -5.26
C SER A 733 -3.82 -28.74 -4.10
N PHE A 734 -3.83 -27.91 -3.05
CA PHE A 734 -4.73 -28.07 -1.92
C PHE A 734 -6.20 -28.00 -2.35
N ALA A 735 -6.61 -26.91 -3.01
CA ALA A 735 -7.98 -26.71 -3.45
C ALA A 735 -8.45 -27.81 -4.42
N SER A 736 -7.57 -28.26 -5.31
CA SER A 736 -7.86 -29.37 -6.22
C SER A 736 -8.10 -30.68 -5.47
N LEU A 737 -7.21 -31.06 -4.55
CA LEU A 737 -7.38 -32.28 -3.77
C LEU A 737 -8.59 -32.20 -2.84
N TYR A 738 -8.79 -31.05 -2.18
CA TYR A 738 -9.93 -30.82 -1.31
C TYR A 738 -11.24 -31.05 -2.05
N ARG A 739 -11.39 -30.48 -3.25
CA ARG A 739 -12.59 -30.67 -4.08
C ARG A 739 -12.83 -32.14 -4.41
N THR A 740 -11.79 -32.91 -4.66
CA THR A 740 -11.91 -34.35 -4.94
C THR A 740 -12.36 -35.13 -3.71
N ILE A 741 -11.74 -34.89 -2.55
CA ILE A 741 -12.02 -35.64 -1.32
C ILE A 741 -13.36 -35.20 -0.69
N ALA A 742 -13.69 -33.92 -0.77
CA ALA A 742 -14.91 -33.35 -0.25
C ALA A 742 -16.09 -33.47 -1.24
N ASN A 743 -16.20 -34.55 -2.02
CA ASN A 743 -17.35 -34.82 -2.91
C ASN A 743 -17.77 -33.65 -3.82
N GLY A 744 -16.81 -32.88 -4.35
CA GLY A 744 -17.06 -31.74 -5.23
C GLY A 744 -17.25 -30.39 -4.52
N HIS A 745 -17.30 -30.36 -3.19
CA HIS A 745 -17.31 -29.13 -2.40
C HIS A 745 -15.99 -28.37 -2.61
N SER A 746 -16.08 -27.15 -3.14
CA SER A 746 -14.91 -26.33 -3.41
C SER A 746 -14.40 -25.68 -2.13
N TYR A 747 -13.09 -25.68 -1.94
CA TYR A 747 -12.45 -24.92 -0.86
C TYR A 747 -12.54 -23.43 -1.16
N ARG A 748 -13.02 -22.62 -0.21
CA ARG A 748 -13.15 -21.17 -0.34
C ARG A 748 -12.48 -20.53 0.86
N GLU A 749 -11.37 -19.84 0.62
CA GLU A 749 -10.54 -19.25 1.67
C GLU A 749 -11.22 -18.01 2.28
N ASP A 750 -11.72 -17.09 1.44
CA ASP A 750 -12.20 -15.77 1.89
C ASP A 750 -13.74 -15.63 2.03
N ASP A 751 -14.51 -16.63 1.64
CA ASP A 751 -15.98 -16.56 1.65
C ASP A 751 -16.57 -17.15 2.93
N ALA A 752 -17.40 -16.37 3.63
CA ALA A 752 -18.33 -16.91 4.59
C ALA A 752 -19.44 -17.70 3.87
N VAL A 753 -19.60 -18.98 4.21
CA VAL A 753 -20.56 -19.89 3.59
C VAL A 753 -21.62 -20.35 4.58
N LEU A 754 -22.87 -20.47 4.13
CA LEU A 754 -23.91 -21.11 4.92
C LEU A 754 -23.70 -22.63 4.88
N LEU A 755 -23.09 -23.17 5.94
CA LEU A 755 -22.82 -24.59 6.07
C LEU A 755 -23.18 -25.06 7.47
N SER A 756 -24.22 -25.89 7.57
CA SER A 756 -24.69 -26.41 8.86
C SER A 756 -23.59 -27.24 9.55
N PRO A 757 -23.54 -27.30 10.89
CA PRO A 757 -22.59 -28.17 11.59
C PRO A 757 -22.68 -29.65 11.17
N SER A 758 -23.88 -30.13 10.82
CA SER A 758 -24.08 -31.47 10.26
C SER A 758 -23.46 -31.68 8.89
N ASP A 759 -23.37 -30.65 8.06
CA ASP A 759 -22.72 -30.74 6.75
C ASP A 759 -21.21 -30.54 6.87
N GLN A 760 -20.75 -29.69 7.79
CA GLN A 760 -19.33 -29.57 8.13
C GLN A 760 -18.73 -30.91 8.55
N ARG A 761 -19.43 -31.68 9.39
CA ARG A 761 -19.00 -33.03 9.80
C ARG A 761 -18.81 -34.03 8.66
N LYS A 762 -19.35 -33.78 7.46
CA LYS A 762 -19.16 -34.62 6.27
C LYS A 762 -17.89 -34.26 5.49
N LEU A 763 -17.27 -33.13 5.80
CA LEU A 763 -16.04 -32.67 5.16
C LEU A 763 -14.83 -33.43 5.71
N PRO A 764 -13.73 -33.53 4.94
CA PRO A 764 -12.57 -34.28 5.36
C PRO A 764 -11.75 -33.56 6.42
N ASN A 765 -11.14 -34.31 7.34
CA ASN A 765 -10.10 -33.76 8.19
C ASN A 765 -8.93 -33.24 7.35
N ILE A 766 -8.36 -32.12 7.77
CA ILE A 766 -7.10 -31.60 7.26
C ILE A 766 -6.01 -32.02 8.24
N GLN A 767 -4.95 -32.64 7.73
CA GLN A 767 -3.86 -33.14 8.55
C GLN A 767 -2.55 -32.45 8.19
N ILE A 768 -1.85 -31.94 9.19
CA ILE A 768 -0.55 -31.29 9.03
C ILE A 768 0.52 -32.25 9.56
N VAL A 769 1.45 -32.65 8.69
CA VAL A 769 2.54 -33.55 9.05
C VAL A 769 3.75 -32.73 9.41
N LEU A 770 4.20 -32.83 10.64
CA LEU A 770 5.39 -32.19 11.17
C LEU A 770 6.52 -33.21 11.30
N ARG A 771 7.77 -32.74 11.24
CA ARG A 771 8.93 -33.60 11.53
C ARG A 771 8.89 -34.09 12.98
N GLY A 772 9.14 -35.38 13.20
CA GLY A 772 9.27 -35.95 14.53
C GLY A 772 10.68 -35.78 15.09
N THR A 773 10.82 -35.85 16.42
CA THR A 773 12.11 -35.73 17.12
C THR A 773 13.10 -36.86 16.81
N THR A 774 12.61 -38.02 16.35
CA THR A 774 13.46 -39.14 15.93
C THR A 774 13.62 -39.18 14.41
N PRO A 775 14.81 -39.50 13.87
CA PRO A 775 15.01 -39.65 12.43
C PRO A 775 14.00 -40.63 11.82
N GLY A 776 13.38 -40.25 10.71
CA GLY A 776 12.39 -41.05 10.00
C GLY A 776 10.99 -41.08 10.65
N SER A 777 10.75 -40.28 11.68
CA SER A 777 9.42 -40.14 12.31
C SER A 777 8.76 -38.81 11.95
N SER A 778 7.44 -38.79 12.02
CA SER A 778 6.61 -37.58 11.88
C SER A 778 5.56 -37.49 12.98
N VAL A 779 5.06 -36.29 13.21
CA VAL A 779 3.91 -35.99 14.08
C VAL A 779 2.79 -35.48 13.18
N VAL A 780 1.62 -36.11 13.22
CA VAL A 780 0.49 -35.75 12.36
C VAL A 780 -0.58 -35.10 13.22
N LEU A 781 -0.81 -33.80 13.03
CA LEU A 781 -1.92 -33.06 13.62
C LEU A 781 -3.14 -33.24 12.74
N SER A 782 -4.25 -33.76 13.27
CA SER A 782 -5.51 -33.94 12.55
C SER A 782 -6.53 -32.93 13.03
N ILE A 783 -6.89 -32.00 12.16
CA ILE A 783 -7.80 -30.88 12.42
C ILE A 783 -9.18 -31.24 11.84
N PRO A 784 -10.23 -31.34 12.67
CA PRO A 784 -11.58 -31.66 12.21
C PRO A 784 -12.26 -30.44 11.54
N PRO A 785 -13.28 -30.66 10.69
CA PRO A 785 -14.01 -29.60 10.00
C PRO A 785 -14.55 -28.48 10.88
N LEU A 786 -15.10 -28.83 12.04
CA LEU A 786 -15.66 -27.84 12.96
C LEU A 786 -14.59 -26.95 13.60
N GLN A 787 -13.31 -27.34 13.55
CA GLN A 787 -12.21 -26.52 14.07
C GLN A 787 -11.59 -25.61 13.00
N TYR A 788 -11.48 -26.08 11.76
CA TYR A 788 -10.96 -25.24 10.68
C TYR A 788 -12.04 -24.32 10.05
N TYR A 789 -13.29 -24.39 10.54
CA TYR A 789 -14.36 -23.44 10.25
C TYR A 789 -14.77 -22.67 11.50
N THR A 790 -14.73 -21.33 11.46
CA THR A 790 -15.28 -20.48 12.52
C THR A 790 -16.69 -20.03 12.16
N ALA A 791 -17.61 -20.07 13.13
CA ALA A 791 -18.97 -19.56 12.96
C ALA A 791 -19.04 -18.05 13.19
N ASN A 792 -19.63 -17.35 12.23
CA ASN A 792 -19.97 -15.93 12.33
C ASN A 792 -21.29 -15.73 13.08
N ALA A 793 -21.52 -14.53 13.59
CA ALA A 793 -22.73 -14.17 14.34
C ALA A 793 -24.04 -14.34 13.53
N ASP A 794 -23.95 -14.29 12.20
CA ASP A 794 -25.07 -14.48 11.27
C ASP A 794 -25.35 -15.97 10.94
N GLY A 795 -24.58 -16.90 11.52
CA GLY A 795 -24.69 -18.34 11.30
C GLY A 795 -23.98 -18.86 10.04
N SER A 796 -23.30 -17.99 9.28
CA SER A 796 -22.34 -18.43 8.25
C SER A 796 -21.04 -18.94 8.89
N VAL A 797 -20.24 -19.69 8.13
CA VAL A 797 -18.92 -20.16 8.59
C VAL A 797 -17.81 -19.77 7.61
N ALA A 798 -16.64 -19.43 8.14
CA ALA A 798 -15.45 -19.04 7.37
C ALA A 798 -14.29 -20.01 7.65
N ASN A 799 -13.46 -20.27 6.64
CA ASN A 799 -12.29 -21.13 6.79
C ASN A 799 -11.15 -20.40 7.52
N ASN A 800 -10.44 -21.12 8.37
CA ASN A 800 -9.32 -20.60 9.15
C ASN A 800 -7.95 -21.05 8.62
N ILE A 801 -7.89 -21.64 7.42
CA ILE A 801 -6.65 -22.10 6.76
C ILE A 801 -6.55 -21.44 5.38
N HIS A 802 -5.50 -20.64 5.20
CA HIS A 802 -5.32 -19.80 4.02
C HIS A 802 -4.00 -20.10 3.31
N PHE A 803 -3.96 -19.94 1.99
CA PHE A 803 -2.80 -20.14 1.14
C PHE A 803 -2.39 -18.82 0.48
N THR A 804 -2.20 -17.78 1.29
CA THR A 804 -1.96 -16.41 0.82
C THR A 804 -0.51 -15.94 1.00
N GLN A 805 0.32 -16.67 1.76
CA GLN A 805 1.68 -16.25 2.05
C GLN A 805 2.60 -16.37 0.82
N SER A 806 3.54 -15.46 0.67
CA SER A 806 4.56 -15.53 -0.38
C SER A 806 5.67 -16.52 -0.05
N SER A 807 5.97 -16.71 1.25
CA SER A 807 6.93 -17.69 1.75
C SER A 807 6.66 -18.04 3.22
N GLY A 808 6.98 -19.28 3.61
CA GLY A 808 6.74 -19.79 4.95
C GLY A 808 5.27 -19.87 5.34
N GLY A 809 5.00 -20.14 6.61
CA GLY A 809 3.63 -20.30 7.09
C GLY A 809 3.46 -20.00 8.58
N VAL A 810 2.22 -20.11 9.04
CA VAL A 810 1.80 -19.93 10.43
C VAL A 810 0.79 -21.01 10.77
N LEU A 811 1.04 -21.74 11.85
CA LEU A 811 0.03 -22.50 12.56
C LEU A 811 -0.57 -21.58 13.62
N GLY A 812 -1.73 -21.01 13.29
CA GLY A 812 -2.41 -20.01 14.10
C GLY A 812 -3.23 -20.60 15.23
N ALA A 813 -3.90 -19.73 15.97
CA ALA A 813 -4.80 -20.07 17.06
C ALA A 813 -5.87 -21.10 16.65
N SER A 814 -6.40 -21.00 15.42
CA SER A 814 -7.37 -21.96 14.88
C SER A 814 -6.84 -23.41 14.84
N THR A 815 -5.57 -23.60 14.47
CA THR A 815 -4.92 -24.93 14.48
C THR A 815 -4.54 -25.37 15.90
N MET A 816 -4.19 -24.41 16.76
CA MET A 816 -3.79 -24.68 18.15
C MET A 816 -4.98 -25.00 19.06
N ALA A 817 -6.18 -24.52 18.73
CA ALA A 817 -7.37 -24.71 19.55
C ALA A 817 -7.61 -26.20 19.87
N ASN A 818 -8.07 -26.47 21.10
CA ASN A 818 -8.33 -27.82 21.61
C ASN A 818 -7.11 -28.77 21.66
N PHE A 819 -5.90 -28.24 21.42
CA PHE A 819 -4.66 -28.86 21.86
C PHE A 819 -4.13 -28.12 23.10
N ASP A 820 -3.48 -28.85 24.00
CA ASP A 820 -2.46 -28.26 24.87
C ASP A 820 -1.15 -28.20 24.07
N VAL A 821 -0.81 -27.00 23.63
CA VAL A 821 0.40 -26.73 22.86
C VAL A 821 1.53 -26.37 23.82
N ILE A 822 2.55 -27.22 23.87
CA ILE A 822 3.61 -27.18 24.88
C ILE A 822 4.87 -26.61 24.24
N PHE A 823 5.32 -25.45 24.71
CA PHE A 823 6.56 -24.82 24.29
C PHE A 823 7.63 -25.20 25.31
N ASP A 824 8.59 -26.05 24.92
CA ASP A 824 9.63 -26.62 25.79
C ASP A 824 11.02 -26.16 25.30
N MET A 825 11.49 -25.04 25.86
CA MET A 825 12.73 -24.37 25.46
C MET A 825 13.93 -25.08 26.06
N ASP A 826 13.77 -25.72 27.23
CA ASP A 826 14.81 -26.57 27.82
C ASP A 826 15.16 -27.74 26.90
N GLN A 827 14.18 -28.34 26.21
CA GLN A 827 14.38 -29.45 25.27
C GLN A 827 14.30 -29.05 23.79
N HIS A 828 14.19 -27.76 23.48
CA HIS A 828 14.16 -27.21 22.11
C HIS A 828 13.11 -27.86 21.19
N ARG A 829 11.87 -27.93 21.67
CA ARG A 829 10.77 -28.62 20.97
C ARG A 829 9.41 -28.00 21.27
N VAL A 830 8.45 -28.25 20.39
CA VAL A 830 7.03 -27.96 20.61
C VAL A 830 6.25 -29.27 20.68
N GLY A 831 5.36 -29.38 21.64
CA GLY A 831 4.47 -30.53 21.84
C GLY A 831 3.02 -30.20 21.53
N PHE A 832 2.27 -31.18 21.04
CA PHE A 832 0.83 -31.09 20.86
C PHE A 832 0.18 -32.29 21.55
N ALA A 833 -0.72 -32.02 22.51
CA ALA A 833 -1.58 -33.02 23.12
C ALA A 833 -3.05 -32.63 22.88
N PRO A 834 -3.91 -33.52 22.36
CA PRO A 834 -5.35 -33.30 22.36
C PRO A 834 -5.81 -33.06 23.79
N ALA A 835 -6.54 -31.97 24.04
CA ALA A 835 -6.81 -31.51 25.40
C ALA A 835 -8.24 -31.00 25.58
N ARG A 836 -8.68 -30.97 26.85
CA ARG A 836 -9.93 -30.37 27.30
C ARG A 836 -9.66 -28.92 27.69
N CYS A 837 -9.80 -28.01 26.74
CA CYS A 837 -9.53 -26.59 26.98
C CYS A 837 -10.77 -25.77 27.39
N ASP A 838 -11.97 -26.36 27.27
CA ASP A 838 -13.25 -25.80 27.71
C ASP A 838 -14.05 -26.86 28.49
N ASP A 839 -14.72 -26.43 29.57
CA ASP A 839 -15.65 -27.23 30.38
C ASP A 839 -17.04 -27.38 29.73
N ALA A 840 -17.43 -26.47 28.84
CA ALA A 840 -18.78 -26.36 28.29
C ALA A 840 -19.04 -27.28 27.07
N HIS A 841 -18.00 -27.74 26.37
CA HIS A 841 -18.17 -28.50 25.13
C HIS A 841 -17.79 -29.98 25.36
N GLY A 842 -18.82 -30.84 25.34
CA GLY A 842 -18.63 -32.29 25.40
C GLY A 842 -17.70 -32.80 24.29
N HIS A 843 -16.96 -33.87 24.61
CA HIS A 843 -15.87 -34.55 23.88
C HIS A 843 -16.08 -34.97 22.41
N GLY A 844 -17.10 -34.49 21.69
CA GLY A 844 -17.50 -35.06 20.41
C GLY A 844 -16.91 -34.39 19.17
N ASP A 845 -17.09 -33.07 19.04
CA ASP A 845 -17.17 -32.44 17.71
C ASP A 845 -15.97 -31.54 17.34
N PHE A 846 -15.29 -30.98 18.34
CA PHE A 846 -14.10 -30.12 18.18
C PHE A 846 -12.82 -30.82 18.63
N ALA A 847 -12.80 -32.15 18.71
CA ALA A 847 -11.67 -32.91 19.26
C ALA A 847 -10.62 -33.17 18.17
N PRO A 848 -9.51 -32.42 18.11
CA PRO A 848 -8.43 -32.76 17.22
C PRO A 848 -7.71 -34.01 17.73
N ASN A 849 -6.89 -34.59 16.86
CA ASN A 849 -6.07 -35.74 17.22
C ASN A 849 -4.62 -35.52 16.83
N VAL A 850 -3.71 -36.17 17.56
CA VAL A 850 -2.30 -36.24 17.20
C VAL A 850 -1.87 -37.70 17.09
N SER A 851 -1.07 -38.01 16.07
CA SER A 851 -0.59 -39.37 15.87
C SER A 851 0.87 -39.41 15.42
N LYS A 852 1.52 -40.55 15.66
CA LYS A 852 2.87 -40.81 15.18
C LYS A 852 2.81 -41.31 13.75
N GLY A 853 3.53 -40.66 12.85
CA GLY A 853 3.76 -41.12 11.49
C GLY A 853 5.19 -41.59 11.28
N GLN A 854 5.41 -42.20 10.12
CA GLN A 854 6.74 -42.43 9.56
C GLN A 854 6.96 -41.48 8.39
N TRP A 855 8.20 -41.03 8.23
CA TRP A 855 8.60 -40.19 7.12
C TRP A 855 9.91 -40.69 6.53
N THR A 856 9.96 -40.79 5.21
CA THR A 856 11.18 -41.07 4.48
C THR A 856 11.43 -39.92 3.52
N ASP A 857 12.54 -39.22 3.70
CA ASP A 857 12.92 -38.14 2.80
C ASP A 857 13.09 -38.72 1.39
N LYS A 858 12.31 -38.20 0.44
CA LYS A 858 12.41 -38.62 -0.96
C LYS A 858 13.80 -38.30 -1.48
N SER A 859 14.42 -39.25 -2.16
CA SER A 859 15.74 -39.03 -2.75
C SER A 859 15.65 -38.00 -3.89
N PHE A 860 16.76 -37.31 -4.19
CA PHE A 860 16.86 -36.39 -5.32
C PHE A 860 16.32 -37.00 -6.62
N TRP A 861 16.59 -38.28 -6.86
CA TRP A 861 16.13 -39.01 -8.06
C TRP A 861 14.63 -39.31 -8.05
N GLU A 862 14.02 -39.51 -6.89
CA GLU A 862 12.56 -39.67 -6.78
C GLU A 862 11.81 -38.37 -7.06
N VAL A 863 12.40 -37.21 -6.72
CA VAL A 863 11.79 -35.90 -6.94
C VAL A 863 12.06 -35.38 -8.36
N TYR A 864 13.29 -35.51 -8.86
CA TYR A 864 13.73 -34.87 -10.11
C TYR A 864 14.07 -35.84 -11.23
N GLY A 865 14.03 -37.16 -11.00
CA GLY A 865 14.49 -38.15 -11.97
C GLY A 865 13.76 -38.09 -13.30
N THR A 866 12.44 -37.86 -13.30
CA THR A 866 11.64 -37.69 -14.52
C THR A 866 12.02 -36.43 -15.30
N LEU A 867 12.23 -35.31 -14.60
CA LEU A 867 12.65 -34.05 -15.22
C LEU A 867 14.05 -34.15 -15.82
N VAL A 868 15.00 -34.72 -15.07
CA VAL A 868 16.37 -34.95 -15.53
C VAL A 868 16.37 -35.89 -16.76
N THR A 869 15.56 -36.94 -16.73
CA THR A 869 15.41 -37.86 -17.86
C THR A 869 14.84 -37.14 -19.08
N ALA A 870 13.80 -36.31 -18.92
CA ALA A 870 13.21 -35.53 -20.00
C ALA A 870 14.23 -34.55 -20.62
N VAL A 871 14.99 -33.82 -19.81
CA VAL A 871 16.04 -32.90 -20.28
C VAL A 871 17.13 -33.65 -21.05
N LEU A 872 17.56 -34.82 -20.57
CA LEU A 872 18.55 -35.66 -21.26
C LEU A 872 18.03 -36.19 -22.60
N VAL A 873 16.76 -36.61 -22.67
CA VAL A 873 16.12 -37.05 -23.91
C VAL A 873 15.96 -35.90 -24.90
N CYS A 874 15.53 -34.72 -24.46
CA CYS A 874 15.42 -33.54 -25.32
C CYS A 874 16.79 -33.08 -25.85
N SER A 875 17.83 -33.13 -25.02
CA SER A 875 19.19 -32.73 -25.39
C SER A 875 19.81 -33.69 -26.40
N SER A 876 19.64 -35.00 -26.19
CA SER A 876 20.12 -36.03 -27.13
C SER A 876 19.35 -36.00 -28.46
N GLY A 877 18.03 -35.77 -28.42
CA GLY A 877 17.22 -35.56 -29.62
C GLY A 877 17.63 -34.33 -30.43
N GLY A 878 17.90 -33.21 -29.77
CA GLY A 878 18.42 -31.99 -30.42
C GLY A 878 19.77 -32.20 -31.10
N LEU A 879 20.67 -32.94 -30.46
CA LEU A 879 21.98 -33.28 -31.03
C LEU A 879 21.84 -34.17 -32.29
N ALA A 880 20.92 -35.14 -32.26
CA ALA A 880 20.65 -36.01 -33.41
C ALA A 880 20.11 -35.21 -34.61
N VAL A 881 19.20 -34.26 -34.38
CA VAL A 881 18.67 -33.38 -35.43
C VAL A 881 19.77 -32.49 -36.03
N LEU A 882 20.64 -31.91 -35.20
CA LEU A 882 21.77 -31.11 -35.66
C LEU A 882 22.76 -31.90 -36.53
N LEU A 883 23.03 -33.16 -36.16
CA LEU A 883 23.86 -34.06 -36.97
C LEU A 883 23.18 -34.40 -38.30
N LEU A 884 21.87 -34.64 -38.30
CA LEU A 884 21.09 -34.93 -39.51
C LEU A 884 21.07 -33.74 -40.48
N VAL A 885 20.87 -32.52 -39.97
CA VAL A 885 20.94 -31.28 -40.76
C VAL A 885 22.34 -31.08 -41.36
N ARG A 886 23.41 -31.36 -40.60
CA ARG A 886 24.78 -31.30 -41.13
C ARG A 886 25.05 -32.33 -42.22
N VAL A 887 24.56 -33.55 -42.07
CA VAL A 887 24.72 -34.62 -43.06
C VAL A 887 23.95 -34.29 -44.34
N LEU A 888 22.70 -33.82 -44.20
CA LEU A 888 21.87 -33.41 -45.33
C LEU A 888 22.45 -32.18 -46.05
N GLY A 889 22.95 -31.19 -45.30
CA GLY A 889 23.60 -30.00 -45.85
C GLY A 889 24.89 -30.32 -46.60
N ARG A 890 25.72 -31.25 -46.09
CA ARG A 890 26.92 -31.72 -46.82
C ARG A 890 26.57 -32.47 -48.09
N ARG A 891 25.50 -33.28 -48.08
CA ARG A 891 24.99 -33.92 -49.30
C ARG A 891 24.56 -32.86 -50.30
N GLN A 892 23.75 -31.89 -49.89
CA GLN A 892 23.26 -30.83 -50.79
C GLN A 892 24.41 -30.04 -51.44
N GLN A 893 25.46 -29.71 -50.68
CA GLN A 893 26.67 -29.06 -51.22
C GLN A 893 27.39 -29.91 -52.27
N HIS A 894 27.47 -31.23 -52.06
CA HIS A 894 28.06 -32.14 -53.03
C HIS A 894 27.23 -32.23 -54.32
N TRP A 895 25.90 -32.31 -54.23
CA TRP A 895 25.01 -32.30 -55.41
C TRP A 895 25.09 -30.97 -56.17
N THR A 896 25.24 -29.84 -55.47
CA THR A 896 25.42 -28.54 -56.14
C THR A 896 26.79 -28.39 -56.83
N GLN A 897 27.86 -29.03 -56.31
CA GLN A 897 29.15 -29.04 -57.01
C GLN A 897 29.10 -29.89 -58.28
N VAL A 898 28.49 -31.08 -58.22
CA VAL A 898 28.32 -31.95 -59.39
C VAL A 898 27.47 -31.26 -60.47
N ALA A 899 26.41 -30.53 -60.08
CA ALA A 899 25.55 -29.79 -61.02
C ALA A 899 26.25 -28.57 -61.67
N LEU A 900 27.25 -27.99 -61.01
CA LEU A 900 28.04 -26.88 -61.57
C LEU A 900 29.12 -27.38 -62.52
N GLU A 901 29.75 -28.52 -62.22
CA GLU A 901 30.74 -29.15 -63.10
C GLU A 901 30.13 -29.65 -64.42
N GLU A 902 28.88 -30.13 -64.42
CA GLU A 902 28.17 -30.51 -65.66
C GLU A 902 27.75 -29.30 -66.53
N SER A 903 27.73 -28.08 -65.98
CA SER A 903 27.34 -26.86 -66.72
C SER A 903 28.48 -26.12 -67.42
N ASP A 904 29.73 -26.41 -67.05
CA ASP A 904 30.93 -25.79 -67.66
C ASP A 904 31.51 -26.62 -68.84
N GLU A 905 30.98 -27.82 -69.11
CA GLU A 905 31.39 -28.67 -70.25
C GLU A 905 30.45 -28.60 -71.48
N SER A 906 29.45 -27.72 -71.52
CA SER A 906 28.50 -27.57 -72.65
C SER A 906 28.78 -26.39 -73.57
#